data_AF-A0A4W6CA27-F1
#
_entry.id   AF-A0A4W6CA27-F1
#
_cell.length_a   1.000
_cell.length_b   1.000
_cell.length_c   1.000
_cell.angle_alpha   90.00
_cell.angle_beta   90.00
_cell.angle_gamma   90.00
#
_symmetry.space_group_name_H-M   'P 1'
#
loop_
_entity.id
_entity.type
_entity.pdbx_description
1 polymer ?
#
loop_
_entity_poly.entity_id
_entity_poly.type
_entity_poly.pdbx_seq_one_letter_code
_entity_poly.pdbx_strand_id
1 'polypeptide(L)'
;KLACAGGWSPLDTDRYQWLQVDLGSRKQVVSIVTQGRYSSSDWTSKYRLLYSDTQKNWRPYLQDGNIWTFEGNVNSEGVVRHELQHAILARYIRFIPLDWSREGRIGVRLELYGCSYWADVISFDGQGVISYRFRSKKMKIVKDVISLKFRTTARDGVLLHGEGQQGDYISLELRRARLQLSINLGSNQYGSIQGHTSVISGSLLDDDHWHSVVIERYRRNVNFTLDHHTQQFRTNGEFDHLDLDYEISFGGLPVSAKPSSGGRENFVGCMEGITYNGDNITNLVRRKKVDTSSFRNLTFSCTESNSSPVFFNSTSFLRLPGQSDSDTLSVSLSFRTWNPNGLLMFTALADGWVEVGLTEGKVTVYMNVTQRKNTRIDISSGSGLNDGQWHSVHLNALENYAMLTVDGDEASTVRTAIPIQIQTGGTYYFGGYFMHTNTRSSQRSFQGCMQMIHIDDHLVDLRAVEQGHIGTFENVSLDMCAIIDRCVPNHCEHTGRCSQTWDTFSCNCSGTGYTGATCHTSMYQQSCEEYKHQGKNSGSYWIDPDGSGSIAPFRVNCDMTGEMPLLEWGMLLWQETFHVSVSFVSSLCVQVLSVTGSAESCEQYVAYACRMSRLLNTPDGVPFTWWVGRANERHSYWGGSGPGIQKCSCGIEHNCTDPKHYCNCDADLKEDAGLLVYKDHLPVRQVVVGDTSRAGSEAKVTIGPLKCLGDRNYWNAASFTSPASYLHFPSFRGETSTDISFYFKTSSTHGVFLENLGTTDFLHIELRGSVILFSFDVGSERVELSVRSPVPLNNDQWHRVEAEKNIKEAVLQLNGQYREFRPSPPQGHTRLEFYSELYVGASSGQRGFLGCMRALKINGATFDLEERAKVTPGVNPGCQGHCSSYGMHCRNGGKCVEQYNGYSCDCSLTAYDGPYCTDDVGGYFETGTLVRYDFLPEVGPFALREVNSLSGVSVPSEANLTQEELVFSFSTSSTPSILVYISSRTQDYLAVVLRHNGTLQVRYSLGGLIEPYTIDVDHRNMANGQPHSVNITRNLREIRLQLDHYPVSTYTLPETSDTQFNLVKSIFLGKVFETGQIDPIIIERYNTPGFVGCLSRVQFNSVAPLKAALRSGLSTPVSTHGILVPSNCGASPLTISPMASASDPWHIEAAGAVFPFNEDKASDGGVDRNSAIIGGIISMVIFTVLCIMVFVIRHMFRHKGSYHTNEAKGAESADCADAAIIVNDPAFTETIDESKKEWFI
;
A
#
# COMPACT_ATOMS: atom_id res chain seq x y z
N LYS A 1 3.46 -43.96 30.21
CA LYS A 1 2.83 -45.27 29.90
C LYS A 1 1.59 -45.00 29.06
N LEU A 2 1.43 -45.63 27.88
CA LEU A 2 0.16 -45.59 27.14
C LEU A 2 -0.89 -46.34 27.98
N ALA A 3 -1.85 -45.63 28.57
CA ALA A 3 -2.94 -46.26 29.29
C ALA A 3 -3.87 -46.97 28.29
N CYS A 4 -4.40 -48.13 28.67
CA CYS A 4 -5.21 -49.05 27.83
C CYS A 4 -6.57 -48.50 27.33
N ALA A 5 -6.72 -47.18 27.16
CA ALA A 5 -7.95 -46.53 26.72
C ALA A 5 -7.65 -45.45 25.66
N GLY A 6 -7.21 -45.92 24.48
CA GLY A 6 -7.33 -45.19 23.21
C GLY A 6 -6.51 -43.91 23.02
N GLY A 7 -5.44 -43.65 23.79
CA GLY A 7 -4.58 -42.46 23.62
C GLY A 7 -3.49 -42.32 24.69
N TRP A 8 -2.59 -41.35 24.51
CA TRP A 8 -1.59 -40.96 25.53
C TRP A 8 -2.19 -39.97 26.52
N SER A 9 -1.93 -40.19 27.81
CA SER A 9 -2.22 -39.26 28.90
C SER A 9 -1.15 -39.46 29.99
N PRO A 10 -0.46 -38.40 30.45
CA PRO A 10 0.53 -38.50 31.51
C PRO A 10 -0.10 -38.78 32.88
N LEU A 11 0.71 -39.26 33.83
CA LEU A 11 0.25 -39.52 35.21
C LEU A 11 -0.11 -38.21 35.90
N ASP A 12 0.81 -37.25 35.81
CA ASP A 12 0.69 -35.90 36.34
C ASP A 12 0.25 -34.95 35.21
N THR A 13 -0.47 -33.89 35.56
CA THR A 13 -0.98 -32.89 34.60
C THR A 13 -0.31 -31.55 34.90
N ASP A 14 0.97 -31.46 34.53
CA ASP A 14 1.80 -30.26 34.66
C ASP A 14 2.44 -29.87 33.33
N ARG A 15 3.18 -28.76 33.33
CA ARG A 15 3.82 -28.18 32.14
C ARG A 15 5.12 -28.88 31.72
N TYR A 16 5.55 -29.92 32.45
CA TYR A 16 6.80 -30.66 32.18
C TYR A 16 6.55 -31.98 31.45
N GLN A 17 5.29 -32.33 31.21
CA GLN A 17 4.93 -33.55 30.48
C GLN A 17 5.22 -33.41 28.99
N TRP A 18 5.65 -34.50 28.35
CA TRP A 18 5.85 -34.58 26.91
C TRP A 18 5.65 -36.00 26.37
N LEU A 19 5.32 -36.12 25.09
CA LEU A 19 5.24 -37.39 24.37
C LEU A 19 6.35 -37.42 23.30
N GLN A 20 7.25 -38.39 23.38
CA GLN A 20 8.34 -38.56 22.42
C GLN A 20 8.06 -39.75 21.48
N VAL A 21 8.33 -39.55 20.19
CA VAL A 21 8.26 -40.56 19.14
C VAL A 21 9.65 -40.76 18.54
N ASP A 22 10.16 -42.00 18.53
CA ASP A 22 11.33 -42.41 17.76
C ASP A 22 10.86 -43.01 16.43
N LEU A 23 11.22 -42.38 15.32
CA LEU A 23 10.84 -42.82 13.97
C LEU A 23 11.75 -43.94 13.43
N GLY A 24 12.72 -44.40 14.23
CA GLY A 24 13.70 -45.45 13.92
C GLY A 24 14.84 -44.99 13.02
N SER A 25 14.56 -44.14 12.03
CA SER A 25 15.55 -43.49 11.15
C SER A 25 15.19 -42.02 10.94
N ARG A 26 16.07 -41.22 10.33
CA ARG A 26 15.71 -39.87 9.86
C ARG A 26 14.55 -39.98 8.86
N LYS A 27 13.50 -39.20 9.09
CA LYS A 27 12.33 -39.05 8.21
C LYS A 27 12.13 -37.58 7.90
N GLN A 28 11.50 -37.30 6.78
CA GLN A 28 10.98 -35.99 6.43
C GLN A 28 9.49 -35.97 6.75
N VAL A 29 9.12 -35.30 7.83
CA VAL A 29 7.74 -35.18 8.33
C VAL A 29 7.10 -33.91 7.78
N VAL A 30 5.92 -34.04 7.19
CA VAL A 30 5.21 -32.96 6.44
C VAL A 30 3.87 -32.57 7.07
N SER A 31 3.27 -33.44 7.88
CA SER A 31 2.00 -33.13 8.55
C SER A 31 1.85 -33.89 9.86
N ILE A 32 1.11 -33.29 10.78
CA ILE A 32 0.78 -33.84 12.09
C ILE A 32 -0.74 -33.84 12.27
N VAL A 33 -1.25 -34.90 12.87
CA VAL A 33 -2.67 -35.06 13.17
C VAL A 33 -2.83 -35.37 14.65
N THR A 34 -3.71 -34.60 15.30
CA THR A 34 -4.07 -34.76 16.71
C THR A 34 -5.55 -35.05 16.87
N GLN A 35 -5.88 -35.93 17.81
CA GLN A 35 -7.24 -36.20 18.23
C GLN A 35 -7.24 -36.33 19.76
N GLY A 36 -8.28 -35.85 20.45
CA GLY A 36 -8.38 -36.05 21.90
C GLY A 36 -8.54 -37.53 22.26
N ARG A 37 -8.38 -37.87 23.54
CA ARG A 37 -8.46 -39.25 23.99
C ARG A 37 -9.92 -39.74 23.92
N TYR A 38 -10.12 -40.89 23.30
CA TYR A 38 -11.44 -41.45 23.01
C TYR A 38 -12.37 -41.52 24.24
N SER A 39 -13.63 -41.09 24.08
CA SER A 39 -14.67 -41.16 25.12
C SER A 39 -14.26 -40.57 26.47
N SER A 40 -13.47 -39.49 26.48
CA SER A 40 -13.01 -38.81 27.69
C SER A 40 -13.14 -37.29 27.58
N SER A 41 -12.95 -36.59 28.70
CA SER A 41 -12.73 -35.14 28.71
C SER A 41 -11.26 -34.74 28.54
N ASP A 42 -10.37 -35.71 28.24
CA ASP A 42 -8.93 -35.48 28.14
C ASP A 42 -8.53 -35.14 26.70
N TRP A 43 -8.20 -33.87 26.45
CA TRP A 43 -7.64 -33.41 25.18
C TRP A 43 -6.68 -32.23 25.36
N THR A 44 -5.70 -32.14 24.48
CA THR A 44 -4.77 -30.99 24.41
C THR A 44 -5.31 -29.94 23.44
N SER A 45 -5.50 -28.71 23.91
CA SER A 45 -6.02 -27.59 23.12
C SER A 45 -4.91 -26.74 22.49
N LYS A 46 -3.69 -26.73 23.04
CA LYS A 46 -2.52 -26.09 22.43
C LYS A 46 -1.26 -26.90 22.67
N TYR A 47 -0.37 -26.96 21.68
CA TYR A 47 0.89 -27.72 21.79
C TYR A 47 2.03 -27.13 20.96
N ARG A 48 3.25 -27.58 21.25
CA ARG A 48 4.47 -27.32 20.46
C ARG A 48 5.15 -28.61 20.05
N LEU A 49 5.98 -28.51 19.01
CA LEU A 49 6.83 -29.60 18.55
C LEU A 49 8.29 -29.27 18.74
N LEU A 50 9.04 -30.23 19.29
CA LEU A 50 10.49 -30.24 19.28
C LEU A 50 10.98 -31.43 18.46
N TYR A 51 12.13 -31.32 17.83
CA TYR A 51 12.72 -32.42 17.05
C TYR A 51 14.23 -32.52 17.25
N SER A 52 14.79 -33.70 17.04
CA SER A 52 16.22 -34.00 17.20
C SER A 52 16.64 -35.23 16.39
N ASP A 53 17.92 -35.31 16.03
CA ASP A 53 18.53 -36.50 15.41
C ASP A 53 19.17 -37.46 16.43
N THR A 54 19.54 -36.97 17.63
CA THR A 54 20.38 -37.69 18.62
C THR A 54 19.71 -37.86 19.98
N GLN A 55 18.42 -37.52 20.10
CA GLN A 55 17.67 -37.50 21.38
C GLN A 55 18.17 -36.44 22.39
N LYS A 56 19.16 -35.63 22.00
CA LYS A 56 19.69 -34.47 22.73
C LYS A 56 19.63 -33.24 21.82
N ASN A 57 19.91 -32.06 22.37
CA ASN A 57 19.91 -30.79 21.62
C ASN A 57 18.63 -30.62 20.78
N TRP A 58 17.49 -30.50 21.46
CA TRP A 58 16.18 -30.37 20.85
C TRP A 58 16.04 -29.02 20.15
N ARG A 59 15.50 -29.04 18.92
CA ARG A 59 15.16 -27.84 18.16
C ARG A 59 13.64 -27.66 18.16
N PRO A 60 13.11 -26.49 18.53
CA PRO A 60 11.68 -26.22 18.36
C PRO A 60 11.33 -26.06 16.88
N TYR A 61 10.10 -26.45 16.53
CA TYR A 61 9.54 -26.11 15.23
C TYR A 61 9.29 -24.60 15.15
N LEU A 62 9.82 -23.98 14.10
CA LEU A 62 9.69 -22.55 13.83
C LEU A 62 8.76 -22.35 12.63
N GLN A 63 7.89 -21.34 12.74
CA GLN A 63 7.02 -20.86 11.67
C GLN A 63 7.04 -19.34 11.70
N ASP A 64 7.25 -18.75 10.53
CA ASP A 64 7.41 -17.29 10.35
C ASP A 64 8.44 -16.66 11.33
N GLY A 65 9.54 -17.39 11.59
CA GLY A 65 10.63 -16.94 12.47
C GLY A 65 10.37 -17.10 13.97
N ASN A 66 9.20 -17.61 14.40
CA ASN A 66 8.81 -17.75 15.80
C ASN A 66 8.64 -19.22 16.21
N ILE A 67 8.81 -19.51 17.51
CA ILE A 67 8.47 -20.83 18.07
C ILE A 67 6.96 -21.03 17.96
N TRP A 68 6.55 -21.92 17.06
CA TRP A 68 5.16 -22.06 16.69
C TRP A 68 4.35 -22.75 17.78
N THR A 69 3.13 -22.26 18.00
CA THR A 69 2.15 -22.89 18.89
C THR A 69 0.96 -23.34 18.05
N PHE A 70 0.75 -24.66 18.02
CA PHE A 70 -0.34 -25.26 17.26
C PHE A 70 -1.62 -25.25 18.08
N GLU A 71 -2.73 -24.86 17.46
CA GLU A 71 -4.06 -25.09 18.01
C GLU A 71 -4.40 -26.59 17.88
N GLY A 72 -4.74 -27.19 19.01
CA GLY A 72 -5.06 -28.59 19.14
C GLY A 72 -6.56 -28.84 19.09
N ASN A 73 -7.01 -29.78 19.90
CA ASN A 73 -8.38 -30.26 19.88
C ASN A 73 -9.28 -29.44 20.81
N VAL A 74 -10.55 -29.28 20.42
CA VAL A 74 -11.60 -28.67 21.27
C VAL A 74 -12.49 -29.70 21.96
N ASN A 75 -12.36 -30.99 21.58
CA ASN A 75 -13.10 -32.12 22.13
C ASN A 75 -12.32 -33.44 21.90
N SER A 76 -12.87 -34.57 22.35
CA SER A 76 -12.23 -35.89 22.26
C SER A 76 -12.35 -36.60 20.90
N GLU A 77 -13.27 -36.19 20.04
CA GLU A 77 -13.61 -36.91 18.79
C GLU A 77 -13.14 -36.20 17.51
N GLY A 78 -13.04 -34.88 17.52
CA GLY A 78 -12.63 -34.07 16.37
C GLY A 78 -11.15 -34.27 16.05
N VAL A 79 -10.87 -34.58 14.78
CA VAL A 79 -9.51 -34.71 14.26
C VAL A 79 -9.03 -33.34 13.78
N VAL A 80 -7.85 -32.93 14.23
CA VAL A 80 -7.21 -31.68 13.82
C VAL A 80 -5.93 -32.04 13.08
N ARG A 81 -5.82 -31.58 11.83
CA ARG A 81 -4.65 -31.81 10.98
C ARG A 81 -3.97 -30.48 10.69
N HIS A 82 -2.66 -30.45 10.87
CA HIS A 82 -1.81 -29.33 10.46
C HIS A 82 -0.82 -29.81 9.41
N GLU A 83 -0.79 -29.13 8.27
CA GLU A 83 0.29 -29.27 7.30
C GLU A 83 1.43 -28.33 7.72
N LEU A 84 2.65 -28.86 7.80
CA LEU A 84 3.79 -28.09 8.22
C LEU A 84 4.25 -27.22 7.04
N GLN A 85 4.34 -25.89 7.26
CA GLN A 85 4.90 -24.94 6.30
C GLN A 85 6.27 -25.41 5.77
N HIS A 86 7.07 -26.00 6.67
CA HIS A 86 8.37 -26.58 6.35
C HIS A 86 8.47 -28.00 6.89
N ALA A 87 9.00 -28.92 6.09
CA ALA A 87 9.13 -30.30 6.51
C ALA A 87 10.21 -30.45 7.60
N ILE A 88 9.90 -31.18 8.68
CA ILE A 88 10.86 -31.51 9.74
C ILE A 88 11.69 -32.70 9.29
N LEU A 89 13.01 -32.53 9.24
CA LEU A 89 13.94 -33.61 8.97
C LEU A 89 14.60 -34.05 10.28
N ALA A 90 14.09 -35.13 10.86
CA ALA A 90 14.53 -35.60 12.17
C ALA A 90 14.30 -37.12 12.35
N ARG A 91 14.92 -37.70 13.38
CA ARG A 91 14.60 -39.04 13.87
C ARG A 91 13.61 -39.02 15.04
N TYR A 92 13.77 -38.07 15.94
CA TYR A 92 12.96 -37.96 17.15
C TYR A 92 12.08 -36.72 17.09
N ILE A 93 10.82 -36.87 17.51
CA ILE A 93 9.86 -35.77 17.64
C ILE A 93 9.27 -35.82 19.04
N ARG A 94 9.21 -34.67 19.72
CA ARG A 94 8.56 -34.45 21.01
C ARG A 94 7.35 -33.54 20.85
N PHE A 95 6.21 -34.02 21.32
CA PHE A 95 4.98 -33.26 21.49
C PHE A 95 4.93 -32.67 22.90
N ILE A 96 4.84 -31.34 22.99
CA ILE A 96 4.83 -30.58 24.24
C ILE A 96 3.44 -29.95 24.42
N PRO A 97 2.57 -30.49 25.29
CA PRO A 97 1.29 -29.86 25.63
C PRO A 97 1.51 -28.52 26.35
N LEU A 98 0.81 -27.48 25.90
CA LEU A 98 0.82 -26.16 26.55
C LEU A 98 -0.47 -25.90 27.34
N ASP A 99 -1.61 -26.16 26.71
CA ASP A 99 -2.96 -26.03 27.30
C ASP A 99 -3.80 -27.27 26.96
N TRP A 100 -4.76 -27.57 27.84
CA TRP A 100 -5.63 -28.74 27.74
C TRP A 100 -7.03 -28.45 28.25
N SER A 101 -7.92 -29.44 28.11
CA SER A 101 -9.30 -29.40 28.58
C SER A 101 -9.42 -28.90 30.02
N ARG A 102 -10.33 -27.96 30.26
CA ARG A 102 -10.63 -27.46 31.61
C ARG A 102 -11.32 -28.50 32.50
N GLU A 103 -12.06 -29.42 31.88
CA GLU A 103 -12.85 -30.46 32.55
C GLU A 103 -12.13 -31.82 32.60
N GLY A 104 -10.93 -31.91 32.05
CA GLY A 104 -10.16 -33.17 31.98
C GLY A 104 -8.66 -32.96 32.15
N ARG A 105 -7.87 -33.88 31.61
CA ARG A 105 -6.39 -33.87 31.68
C ARG A 105 -5.78 -33.71 30.29
N ILE A 106 -4.45 -33.70 30.26
CA ILE A 106 -3.68 -33.83 29.01
C ILE A 106 -4.03 -35.19 28.37
N GLY A 107 -4.46 -35.17 27.11
CA GLY A 107 -4.83 -36.36 26.35
C GLY A 107 -4.61 -36.15 24.86
N VAL A 108 -3.97 -37.11 24.18
CA VAL A 108 -3.77 -37.03 22.73
C VAL A 108 -3.66 -38.40 22.07
N ARG A 109 -4.19 -38.51 20.86
CA ARG A 109 -3.85 -39.49 19.83
C ARG A 109 -3.08 -38.74 18.75
N LEU A 110 -1.91 -39.24 18.39
CA LEU A 110 -0.96 -38.55 17.53
C LEU A 110 -0.66 -39.41 16.30
N GLU A 111 -0.69 -38.79 15.12
CA GLU A 111 -0.20 -39.39 13.88
C GLU A 111 0.72 -38.41 13.13
N LEU A 112 1.79 -38.93 12.54
CA LEU A 112 2.82 -38.18 11.83
C LEU A 112 2.92 -38.69 10.40
N TYR A 113 2.82 -37.77 9.43
CA TYR A 113 2.89 -38.08 8.00
C TYR A 113 4.23 -37.63 7.43
N GLY A 114 4.87 -38.48 6.62
CA GLY A 114 6.19 -38.20 6.07
C GLY A 114 6.78 -39.34 5.24
N CYS A 115 8.02 -39.16 4.78
CA CYS A 115 8.77 -40.15 3.99
C CYS A 115 10.16 -40.44 4.59
N SER A 116 10.77 -41.56 4.18
CA SER A 116 12.12 -41.94 4.63
C SER A 116 13.19 -41.07 4.01
N TYR A 117 14.16 -40.62 4.80
CA TYR A 117 15.29 -39.82 4.33
C TYR A 117 16.62 -40.52 4.65
N TRP A 118 17.55 -40.53 3.70
CA TRP A 118 18.90 -41.04 3.88
C TRP A 118 19.89 -40.24 3.03
N ALA A 119 21.07 -39.96 3.59
CA ALA A 119 22.16 -39.28 2.91
C ALA A 119 23.51 -39.79 3.43
N ASP A 120 24.53 -39.75 2.57
CA ASP A 120 25.92 -39.99 2.96
C ASP A 120 26.45 -38.76 3.73
N VAL A 121 27.15 -38.98 4.84
CA VAL A 121 27.71 -37.92 5.70
C VAL A 121 29.23 -37.99 5.67
N ILE A 122 29.90 -36.85 5.67
CA ILE A 122 31.35 -36.70 5.79
C ILE A 122 31.64 -35.79 6.98
N SER A 123 32.56 -36.18 7.85
CA SER A 123 33.04 -35.35 8.96
C SER A 123 34.35 -34.65 8.61
N PHE A 124 34.48 -33.41 9.06
CA PHE A 124 35.61 -32.52 8.89
C PHE A 124 36.13 -32.11 10.28
N ASP A 125 37.42 -32.28 10.50
CA ASP A 125 38.12 -32.00 11.76
C ASP A 125 38.94 -30.69 11.71
N GLY A 126 38.76 -29.88 10.67
CA GLY A 126 39.58 -28.70 10.39
C GLY A 126 40.88 -28.98 9.62
N GLN A 127 41.24 -30.25 9.40
CA GLN A 127 42.38 -30.64 8.56
C GLN A 127 41.92 -31.26 7.23
N GLY A 128 40.76 -31.92 7.21
CA GLY A 128 40.17 -32.49 6.01
C GLY A 128 39.69 -31.43 5.00
N VAL A 129 40.15 -31.53 3.75
CA VAL A 129 39.64 -30.71 2.62
C VAL A 129 39.39 -31.63 1.43
N ILE A 130 38.21 -31.53 0.81
CA ILE A 130 37.85 -32.28 -0.40
C ILE A 130 38.12 -31.38 -1.61
N SER A 131 39.05 -31.78 -2.47
CA SER A 131 39.31 -31.07 -3.74
C SER A 131 38.66 -31.81 -4.91
N TYR A 132 37.69 -31.18 -5.58
CA TYR A 132 37.04 -31.71 -6.77
C TYR A 132 37.66 -31.06 -8.01
N ARG A 133 38.33 -31.86 -8.84
CA ARG A 133 38.92 -31.41 -10.10
C ARG A 133 37.96 -31.62 -11.27
N PHE A 134 37.77 -30.58 -12.07
CA PHE A 134 36.93 -30.63 -13.26
C PHE A 134 37.57 -31.49 -14.36
N ARG A 135 36.74 -32.10 -15.22
CA ARG A 135 37.23 -32.93 -16.34
C ARG A 135 37.98 -32.12 -17.40
N SER A 136 37.64 -30.83 -17.54
CA SER A 136 38.25 -29.89 -18.49
C SER A 136 39.15 -28.90 -17.76
N LYS A 137 40.34 -28.60 -18.31
CA LYS A 137 41.35 -27.70 -17.69
C LYS A 137 40.98 -26.20 -17.72
N LYS A 138 39.93 -25.84 -18.46
CA LYS A 138 39.36 -24.48 -18.52
C LYS A 138 37.84 -24.63 -18.63
N MET A 139 37.09 -24.20 -17.62
CA MET A 139 35.63 -24.17 -17.65
C MET A 139 35.17 -22.72 -17.46
N LYS A 140 34.62 -22.13 -18.51
CA LYS A 140 33.86 -20.88 -18.43
C LYS A 140 32.39 -21.23 -18.29
N ILE A 141 31.87 -21.11 -17.08
CA ILE A 141 30.52 -21.57 -16.76
C ILE A 141 29.59 -20.37 -16.69
N VAL A 142 28.39 -20.50 -17.28
CA VAL A 142 27.33 -19.47 -17.21
C VAL A 142 26.28 -19.82 -16.15
N LYS A 143 26.15 -21.12 -15.83
CA LYS A 143 25.19 -21.63 -14.84
C LYS A 143 25.89 -22.55 -13.84
N ASP A 144 25.79 -22.22 -12.56
CA ASP A 144 26.28 -23.05 -11.46
C ASP A 144 25.12 -23.43 -10.54
N VAL A 145 25.05 -24.69 -10.15
CA VAL A 145 24.13 -25.20 -9.12
C VAL A 145 24.94 -25.97 -8.10
N ILE A 146 25.03 -25.42 -6.89
CA ILE A 146 25.78 -26.00 -5.77
C ILE A 146 24.80 -26.24 -4.64
N SER A 147 24.79 -27.44 -4.07
CA SER A 147 24.02 -27.71 -2.85
C SER A 147 24.82 -28.54 -1.86
N LEU A 148 24.63 -28.26 -0.57
CA LEU A 148 25.21 -29.02 0.53
C LEU A 148 24.37 -28.79 1.78
N LYS A 149 24.43 -29.74 2.72
CA LYS A 149 23.95 -29.53 4.08
C LYS A 149 25.13 -29.60 5.04
N PHE A 150 25.14 -28.78 6.08
CA PHE A 150 26.21 -28.76 7.07
C PHE A 150 25.66 -28.73 8.49
N ARG A 151 26.48 -29.19 9.44
CA ARG A 151 26.22 -29.16 10.89
C ARG A 151 27.53 -28.82 11.60
N THR A 152 27.52 -27.85 12.52
CA THR A 152 28.72 -27.40 13.23
C THR A 152 28.41 -26.72 14.56
N THR A 153 29.39 -26.69 15.46
CA THR A 153 29.44 -25.84 16.67
C THR A 153 30.49 -24.73 16.56
N ALA A 154 31.24 -24.67 15.46
CA ALA A 154 32.26 -23.66 15.23
C ALA A 154 31.60 -22.39 14.67
N ARG A 155 32.05 -21.21 15.13
CA ARG A 155 31.53 -19.92 14.66
C ARG A 155 32.10 -19.46 13.33
N ASP A 156 33.28 -19.97 12.94
CA ASP A 156 34.01 -19.58 11.74
C ASP A 156 34.46 -20.84 10.97
N GLY A 157 34.52 -20.78 9.63
CA GLY A 157 35.03 -21.88 8.82
C GLY A 157 34.69 -21.79 7.32
N VAL A 158 35.61 -22.20 6.45
CA VAL A 158 35.39 -22.21 4.99
C VAL A 158 34.63 -23.47 4.56
N LEU A 159 33.40 -23.34 4.06
CA LEU A 159 32.59 -24.47 3.61
C LEU A 159 32.92 -24.89 2.18
N LEU A 160 33.02 -23.92 1.26
CA LEU A 160 33.45 -24.16 -0.12
C LEU A 160 34.29 -23.00 -0.62
N HIS A 161 35.23 -23.29 -1.51
CA HIS A 161 36.07 -22.28 -2.14
C HIS A 161 36.54 -22.73 -3.52
N GLY A 162 36.49 -21.84 -4.50
CA GLY A 162 37.13 -22.02 -5.79
C GLY A 162 37.67 -20.68 -6.27
N GLU A 163 38.90 -20.66 -6.76
CA GLU A 163 39.58 -19.48 -7.28
C GLU A 163 40.35 -19.85 -8.56
N GLY A 164 40.14 -19.08 -9.62
CA GLY A 164 40.87 -19.20 -10.87
C GLY A 164 42.05 -18.22 -10.96
N GLN A 165 43.01 -18.51 -11.82
CA GLN A 165 44.22 -17.70 -12.06
C GLN A 165 43.93 -16.26 -12.52
N GLN A 166 42.73 -16.00 -13.06
CA GLN A 166 42.29 -14.67 -13.49
C GLN A 166 41.71 -13.82 -12.34
N GLY A 167 41.61 -14.37 -11.12
CA GLY A 167 41.06 -13.71 -9.94
C GLY A 167 39.53 -13.87 -9.79
N ASP A 168 38.90 -14.67 -10.64
CA ASP A 168 37.52 -15.14 -10.51
C ASP A 168 37.44 -16.11 -9.33
N TYR A 169 36.42 -15.97 -8.48
CA TYR A 169 36.25 -16.89 -7.37
C TYR A 169 34.81 -16.99 -6.88
N ILE A 170 34.53 -18.10 -6.21
CA ILE A 170 33.32 -18.33 -5.42
C ILE A 170 33.74 -18.91 -4.06
N SER A 171 33.29 -18.29 -2.98
CA SER A 171 33.62 -18.71 -1.61
C SER A 171 32.37 -18.68 -0.74
N LEU A 172 32.13 -19.75 0.02
CA LEU A 172 31.10 -19.82 1.04
C LEU A 172 31.76 -20.04 2.39
N GLU A 173 31.59 -19.10 3.30
CA GLU A 173 32.29 -19.08 4.58
C GLU A 173 31.29 -18.88 5.71
N LEU A 174 31.44 -19.63 6.78
CA LEU A 174 30.84 -19.30 8.06
C LEU A 174 31.71 -18.24 8.73
N ARG A 175 31.10 -17.12 9.11
CA ARG A 175 31.74 -16.02 9.85
C ARG A 175 30.82 -15.56 10.96
N ARG A 176 31.27 -15.64 12.22
CA ARG A 176 30.45 -15.31 13.41
C ARG A 176 29.07 -15.98 13.38
N ALA A 177 29.04 -17.28 13.08
CA ALA A 177 27.83 -18.10 12.94
C ALA A 177 26.82 -17.61 11.87
N ARG A 178 27.28 -16.84 10.88
CA ARG A 178 26.51 -16.40 9.70
C ARG A 178 27.18 -16.89 8.42
N LEU A 179 26.39 -17.14 7.38
CA LEU A 179 26.91 -17.63 6.12
C LEU A 179 27.19 -16.46 5.17
N GLN A 180 28.43 -16.31 4.72
CA GLN A 180 28.86 -15.29 3.77
C GLN A 180 29.22 -15.94 2.43
N LEU A 181 28.47 -15.59 1.39
CA LEU A 181 28.74 -15.95 0.00
C LEU A 181 29.47 -14.79 -0.69
N SER A 182 30.66 -15.06 -1.20
CA SER A 182 31.47 -14.10 -1.97
C SER A 182 31.69 -14.62 -3.38
N ILE A 183 31.37 -13.80 -4.39
CA ILE A 183 31.50 -14.13 -5.81
C ILE A 183 32.20 -13.00 -6.55
N ASN A 184 33.16 -13.35 -7.41
CA ASN A 184 33.79 -12.44 -8.36
C ASN A 184 33.82 -13.09 -9.75
N LEU A 185 33.24 -12.41 -10.75
CA LEU A 185 33.18 -12.87 -12.15
C LEU A 185 34.20 -12.14 -13.05
N GLY A 186 35.13 -11.38 -12.47
CA GLY A 186 36.17 -10.65 -13.17
C GLY A 186 36.15 -9.15 -12.87
N SER A 187 37.30 -8.49 -13.01
CA SER A 187 37.47 -7.03 -12.77
C SER A 187 38.31 -6.39 -13.89
N ASN A 188 37.97 -5.16 -14.29
CA ASN A 188 38.68 -4.45 -15.37
C ASN A 188 39.99 -3.83 -14.85
N GLN A 189 41.08 -3.99 -15.61
CA GLN A 189 42.43 -3.52 -15.28
C GLN A 189 42.58 -1.98 -15.23
N TYR A 190 41.61 -1.23 -15.78
CA TYR A 190 41.62 0.24 -15.84
C TYR A 190 40.81 0.97 -14.74
N GLY A 191 40.37 0.26 -13.69
CA GLY A 191 40.11 0.89 -12.37
C GLY A 191 38.73 1.47 -12.07
N SER A 192 37.69 1.25 -12.88
CA SER A 192 36.33 1.80 -12.60
C SER A 192 35.28 0.80 -12.11
N ILE A 193 35.49 -0.52 -12.25
CA ILE A 193 34.45 -1.53 -12.00
C ILE A 193 34.98 -2.61 -11.05
N GLN A 194 34.51 -2.60 -9.80
CA GLN A 194 34.76 -3.68 -8.84
C GLN A 194 33.76 -4.82 -9.08
N GLY A 195 34.26 -6.01 -9.47
CA GLY A 195 33.41 -7.20 -9.73
C GLY A 195 33.02 -8.01 -8.48
N HIS A 196 33.60 -7.68 -7.32
CA HIS A 196 33.35 -8.38 -6.07
C HIS A 196 31.90 -8.16 -5.58
N THR A 197 31.23 -9.27 -5.27
CA THR A 197 29.90 -9.28 -4.65
C THR A 197 29.96 -10.15 -3.39
N SER A 198 29.46 -9.65 -2.26
CA SER A 198 29.39 -10.39 -1.01
C SER A 198 27.99 -10.25 -0.41
N VAL A 199 27.39 -11.38 -0.01
CA VAL A 199 26.05 -11.45 0.57
C VAL A 199 26.09 -12.33 1.81
N ILE A 200 25.38 -11.91 2.88
CA ILE A 200 25.32 -12.62 4.16
C ILE A 200 23.89 -13.16 4.37
N SER A 201 23.78 -14.41 4.79
CA SER A 201 22.50 -15.06 5.10
C SER A 201 22.62 -15.92 6.37
N GLY A 202 21.50 -16.05 7.08
CA GLY A 202 21.39 -16.83 8.31
C GLY A 202 22.05 -16.19 9.53
N SER A 203 21.80 -16.82 10.68
CA SER A 203 22.35 -16.46 11.98
C SER A 203 22.30 -17.69 12.89
N LEU A 204 23.19 -17.73 13.88
CA LEU A 204 23.23 -18.81 14.88
C LEU A 204 23.38 -20.21 14.27
N LEU A 205 24.11 -20.32 13.15
CA LEU A 205 24.31 -21.58 12.41
C LEU A 205 25.33 -22.52 13.08
N ASP A 206 25.77 -22.17 14.29
CA ASP A 206 26.63 -22.92 15.20
C ASP A 206 25.82 -23.69 16.27
N ASP A 207 24.55 -24.01 15.95
CA ASP A 207 23.57 -24.63 16.86
C ASP A 207 23.66 -26.17 16.97
N ASP A 208 24.63 -26.78 16.27
CA ASP A 208 24.78 -28.23 16.14
C ASP A 208 23.56 -28.93 15.49
N HIS A 209 22.79 -28.20 14.66
CA HIS A 209 21.75 -28.75 13.80
C HIS A 209 22.17 -28.76 12.33
N TRP A 210 21.42 -29.51 11.51
CA TRP A 210 21.62 -29.52 10.07
C TRP A 210 21.00 -28.28 9.43
N HIS A 211 21.81 -27.57 8.64
CA HIS A 211 21.38 -26.50 7.76
C HIS A 211 21.59 -26.87 6.30
N SER A 212 20.70 -26.42 5.42
CA SER A 212 20.73 -26.69 3.98
C SER A 212 21.10 -25.46 3.18
N VAL A 213 22.03 -25.58 2.25
CA VAL A 213 22.47 -24.48 1.38
C VAL A 213 22.29 -24.88 -0.07
N VAL A 214 21.68 -23.98 -0.86
CA VAL A 214 21.57 -24.10 -2.32
C VAL A 214 21.97 -22.77 -2.95
N ILE A 215 22.90 -22.82 -3.90
CA ILE A 215 23.36 -21.68 -4.68
C ILE A 215 23.05 -21.98 -6.14
N GLU A 216 22.17 -21.19 -6.75
CA GLU A 216 21.87 -21.27 -8.18
C GLU A 216 22.27 -19.95 -8.85
N ARG A 217 23.30 -19.99 -9.68
CA ARG A 217 23.72 -18.84 -10.47
C ARG A 217 23.33 -19.07 -11.93
N TYR A 218 22.71 -18.06 -12.55
CA TYR A 218 22.54 -17.97 -13.99
C TYR A 218 23.01 -16.60 -14.48
N ARG A 219 24.09 -16.58 -15.25
CA ARG A 219 24.82 -15.36 -15.62
C ARG A 219 25.19 -14.56 -14.37
N ARG A 220 24.57 -13.40 -14.17
CA ARG A 220 24.78 -12.51 -13.02
C ARG A 220 23.73 -12.67 -11.94
N ASN A 221 22.63 -13.35 -12.20
CA ASN A 221 21.57 -13.54 -11.23
C ASN A 221 21.88 -14.75 -10.36
N VAL A 222 21.78 -14.59 -9.04
CA VAL A 222 22.08 -15.62 -8.05
C VAL A 222 20.89 -15.78 -7.12
N ASN A 223 20.41 -17.01 -6.99
CA ASN A 223 19.52 -17.42 -5.92
C ASN A 223 20.37 -18.10 -4.84
N PHE A 224 20.36 -17.54 -3.64
CA PHE A 224 21.07 -18.08 -2.49
C PHE A 224 20.06 -18.51 -1.43
N THR A 225 19.84 -19.81 -1.31
CA THR A 225 18.88 -20.41 -0.38
C THR A 225 19.62 -21.00 0.81
N LEU A 226 19.24 -20.56 2.01
CA LEU A 226 19.65 -21.14 3.28
C LEU A 226 18.40 -21.65 4.01
N ASP A 227 18.41 -22.93 4.36
CA ASP A 227 17.28 -23.70 4.85
C ASP A 227 16.05 -23.56 3.94
N HIS A 228 15.15 -22.63 4.25
CA HIS A 228 13.94 -22.34 3.47
C HIS A 228 13.88 -20.90 2.95
N HIS A 229 14.87 -20.07 3.30
CA HIS A 229 14.90 -18.65 2.94
C HIS A 229 15.80 -18.44 1.72
N THR A 230 15.24 -17.91 0.64
CA THR A 230 15.98 -17.61 -0.60
C THR A 230 16.21 -16.11 -0.74
N GLN A 231 17.46 -15.68 -0.84
CA GLN A 231 17.84 -14.33 -1.21
C GLN A 231 18.21 -14.28 -2.70
N GLN A 232 17.58 -13.36 -3.45
CA GLN A 232 17.87 -13.15 -4.87
C GLN A 232 18.68 -11.87 -5.03
N PHE A 233 19.79 -11.94 -5.75
CA PHE A 233 20.62 -10.78 -6.03
C PHE A 233 21.32 -10.89 -7.38
N ARG A 234 21.86 -9.76 -7.85
CA ARG A 234 22.66 -9.68 -9.08
C ARG A 234 24.09 -9.31 -8.74
N THR A 235 25.06 -10.02 -9.32
CA THR A 235 26.49 -9.74 -9.12
C THR A 235 26.91 -8.39 -9.70
N ASN A 236 27.88 -7.75 -9.07
CA ASN A 236 28.53 -6.53 -9.54
C ASN A 236 29.36 -6.77 -10.81
N GLY A 237 29.69 -5.71 -11.54
CA GLY A 237 30.46 -5.78 -12.78
C GLY A 237 29.63 -6.03 -14.05
N GLU A 238 30.28 -6.30 -15.18
CA GLU A 238 29.62 -6.56 -16.47
C GLU A 238 29.74 -8.01 -16.95
N PHE A 239 30.65 -8.78 -16.35
CA PHE A 239 30.92 -10.18 -16.70
C PHE A 239 29.84 -11.13 -16.19
N ASP A 240 29.60 -12.21 -16.93
CA ASP A 240 28.56 -13.22 -16.68
C ASP A 240 29.07 -14.67 -16.62
N HIS A 241 30.37 -14.87 -16.82
CA HIS A 241 31.03 -16.18 -16.74
C HIS A 241 31.84 -16.28 -15.45
N LEU A 242 31.92 -17.48 -14.86
CA LEU A 242 32.83 -17.80 -13.76
C LEU A 242 33.90 -18.76 -14.28
N ASP A 243 35.18 -18.40 -14.14
CA ASP A 243 36.34 -19.22 -14.54
C ASP A 243 37.16 -19.65 -13.32
N LEU A 244 36.95 -20.86 -12.81
CA LEU A 244 37.66 -21.44 -11.66
C LEU A 244 38.88 -22.28 -12.08
N ASP A 245 39.33 -22.17 -13.33
CA ASP A 245 40.32 -23.03 -14.00
C ASP A 245 39.95 -24.53 -14.00
N TYR A 246 40.28 -25.25 -12.92
CA TYR A 246 40.18 -26.72 -12.87
C TYR A 246 39.82 -27.33 -11.50
N GLU A 247 39.66 -26.56 -10.41
CA GLU A 247 39.35 -27.13 -9.09
C GLU A 247 38.39 -26.28 -8.23
N ILE A 248 37.59 -26.97 -7.41
CA ILE A 248 36.78 -26.41 -6.32
C ILE A 248 36.98 -27.26 -5.06
N SER A 249 37.12 -26.63 -3.90
CA SER A 249 37.32 -27.29 -2.61
C SER A 249 36.12 -27.19 -1.69
N PHE A 250 35.94 -28.20 -0.83
CA PHE A 250 34.94 -28.23 0.24
C PHE A 250 35.62 -28.56 1.58
N GLY A 251 35.16 -27.91 2.65
CA GLY A 251 35.69 -28.07 4.01
C GLY A 251 36.93 -27.24 4.34
N GLY A 252 37.45 -26.47 3.38
CA GLY A 252 38.63 -25.62 3.58
C GLY A 252 39.20 -25.09 2.28
N LEU A 253 40.30 -24.34 2.39
CA LEU A 253 41.06 -23.88 1.23
C LEU A 253 41.95 -25.02 0.68
N PRO A 254 42.13 -25.12 -0.64
CA PRO A 254 43.03 -26.11 -1.20
C PRO A 254 44.49 -25.76 -0.85
N VAL A 255 45.35 -26.77 -0.70
CA VAL A 255 46.78 -26.59 -0.34
C VAL A 255 47.55 -25.72 -1.34
N SER A 256 47.04 -25.60 -2.58
CA SER A 256 47.52 -24.76 -3.68
C SER A 256 47.30 -23.26 -3.47
N ALA A 257 46.29 -22.87 -2.68
CA ALA A 257 45.98 -21.46 -2.40
C ALA A 257 46.97 -20.91 -1.36
N LYS A 258 47.82 -19.95 -1.75
CA LYS A 258 48.63 -19.21 -0.78
C LYS A 258 47.70 -18.43 0.15
N PRO A 259 47.92 -18.42 1.48
CA PRO A 259 47.15 -17.59 2.39
C PRO A 259 47.46 -16.12 2.13
N SER A 260 46.72 -15.48 1.22
CA SER A 260 46.76 -14.05 1.03
C SER A 260 46.13 -13.37 2.25
N SER A 261 46.98 -13.02 3.22
CA SER A 261 46.75 -12.06 4.32
C SER A 261 45.36 -12.08 4.97
N GLY A 262 45.15 -13.03 5.88
CA GLY A 262 44.04 -13.05 6.85
C GLY A 262 43.58 -14.47 7.15
N GLY A 263 43.88 -14.98 8.35
CA GLY A 263 43.67 -16.38 8.75
C GLY A 263 42.23 -16.86 8.57
N ARG A 264 41.98 -17.57 7.45
CA ARG A 264 40.73 -18.30 7.22
C ARG A 264 40.89 -19.70 7.79
N GLU A 265 40.01 -20.06 8.72
CA GLU A 265 39.98 -21.40 9.33
C GLU A 265 39.22 -22.39 8.43
N ASN A 266 39.69 -23.63 8.40
CA ASN A 266 38.98 -24.71 7.72
C ASN A 266 37.73 -25.10 8.51
N PHE A 267 36.76 -25.72 7.84
CA PHE A 267 35.51 -26.12 8.47
C PHE A 267 35.71 -27.29 9.44
N VAL A 268 35.10 -27.17 10.62
CA VAL A 268 34.98 -28.24 11.62
C VAL A 268 33.50 -28.60 11.73
N GLY A 269 33.13 -29.86 11.55
CA GLY A 269 31.74 -30.31 11.59
C GLY A 269 31.44 -31.45 10.63
N CYS A 270 30.21 -31.50 10.14
CA CYS A 270 29.74 -32.53 9.22
C CYS A 270 29.07 -31.92 8.00
N MET A 271 29.23 -32.54 6.84
CA MET A 271 28.46 -32.20 5.64
C MET A 271 27.79 -33.43 5.02
N GLU A 272 26.61 -33.24 4.44
CA GLU A 272 25.91 -34.26 3.66
C GLU A 272 25.36 -33.70 2.35
N GLY A 273 25.17 -34.59 1.36
CA GLY A 273 24.50 -34.22 0.11
C GLY A 273 25.20 -33.14 -0.71
N ILE A 274 26.54 -33.13 -0.73
CA ILE A 274 27.33 -32.17 -1.52
C ILE A 274 27.14 -32.49 -3.00
N THR A 275 26.58 -31.54 -3.75
CA THR A 275 26.42 -31.62 -5.20
C THR A 275 26.97 -30.38 -5.90
N TYR A 276 27.57 -30.58 -7.07
CA TYR A 276 28.04 -29.52 -7.95
C TYR A 276 27.64 -29.85 -9.39
N ASN A 277 26.80 -29.02 -10.00
CA ASN A 277 26.34 -29.15 -11.39
C ASN A 277 25.82 -30.57 -11.75
N GLY A 278 25.10 -31.20 -10.82
CA GLY A 278 24.52 -32.55 -10.98
C GLY A 278 25.42 -33.70 -10.53
N ASP A 279 26.71 -33.47 -10.29
CA ASP A 279 27.61 -34.47 -9.72
C ASP A 279 27.45 -34.55 -8.20
N ASN A 280 27.15 -35.74 -7.67
CA ASN A 280 27.08 -35.99 -6.22
C ASN A 280 28.47 -36.30 -5.67
N ILE A 281 29.14 -35.25 -5.18
CA ILE A 281 30.52 -35.30 -4.71
C ILE A 281 30.64 -36.21 -3.48
N THR A 282 29.66 -36.19 -2.57
CA THR A 282 29.68 -37.05 -1.37
C THR A 282 29.76 -38.53 -1.74
N ASN A 283 28.97 -38.98 -2.71
CA ASN A 283 28.97 -40.36 -3.19
C ASN A 283 30.28 -40.70 -3.93
N LEU A 284 30.83 -39.75 -4.70
CA LEU A 284 32.13 -39.92 -5.37
C LEU A 284 33.27 -40.09 -4.36
N VAL A 285 33.28 -39.30 -3.27
CA VAL A 285 34.27 -39.43 -2.19
C VAL A 285 34.11 -40.77 -1.46
N ARG A 286 32.88 -41.16 -1.10
CA ARG A 286 32.62 -42.44 -0.41
C ARG A 286 33.08 -43.65 -1.24
N ARG A 287 32.98 -43.57 -2.57
CA ARG A 287 33.44 -44.59 -3.52
C ARG A 287 34.91 -44.45 -3.95
N LYS A 288 35.67 -43.51 -3.37
CA LYS A 288 37.09 -43.20 -3.71
C LYS A 288 37.31 -42.90 -5.21
N LYS A 289 36.35 -42.23 -5.85
CA LYS A 289 36.42 -41.82 -7.27
C LYS A 289 36.92 -40.39 -7.48
N VAL A 290 37.10 -39.63 -6.41
CA VAL A 290 37.81 -38.34 -6.41
C VAL A 290 39.25 -38.63 -5.98
N ASP A 291 40.23 -37.84 -6.44
CA ASP A 291 41.62 -37.94 -5.97
C ASP A 291 41.63 -37.82 -4.46
N THR A 292 41.87 -38.93 -3.74
CA THR A 292 41.89 -38.96 -2.26
C THR A 292 43.31 -38.87 -1.68
N SER A 293 44.30 -38.42 -2.45
CA SER A 293 45.72 -38.45 -2.04
C SER A 293 46.14 -37.31 -1.11
N SER A 294 45.43 -36.19 -1.09
CA SER A 294 45.64 -35.04 -0.18
C SER A 294 45.04 -35.20 1.24
N PHE A 295 44.48 -36.37 1.57
CA PHE A 295 43.55 -36.55 2.69
C PHE A 295 44.21 -37.29 3.83
N ARG A 296 44.08 -36.79 5.07
CA ARG A 296 44.26 -37.59 6.28
C ARG A 296 42.87 -37.86 6.89
N ASN A 297 42.51 -39.13 7.01
CA ASN A 297 41.35 -39.70 7.74
C ASN A 297 40.01 -38.91 7.70
N LEU A 298 39.29 -38.93 6.58
CA LEU A 298 37.85 -38.58 6.59
C LEU A 298 37.03 -39.73 7.20
N THR A 299 36.16 -39.42 8.15
CA THR A 299 35.17 -40.35 8.70
C THR A 299 33.79 -40.12 8.07
N PHE A 300 33.02 -41.19 7.88
CA PHE A 300 31.70 -41.16 7.25
C PHE A 300 30.55 -41.19 8.26
N SER A 301 30.82 -40.70 9.47
CA SER A 301 29.88 -40.64 10.59
C SER A 301 30.06 -39.30 11.29
N CYS A 302 28.96 -38.65 11.66
CA CYS A 302 29.00 -37.41 12.42
C CYS A 302 29.08 -37.74 13.92
N THR A 303 30.10 -37.22 14.61
CA THR A 303 30.24 -37.39 16.07
C THR A 303 29.23 -36.53 16.81
N GLU A 304 28.64 -37.06 17.88
CA GLU A 304 27.76 -36.28 18.75
C GLU A 304 28.56 -35.29 19.60
N SER A 305 28.03 -34.07 19.76
CA SER A 305 28.58 -33.09 20.71
C SER A 305 28.32 -33.50 22.16
N ASN A 306 29.25 -33.15 23.05
CA ASN A 306 29.10 -33.28 24.51
C ASN A 306 28.41 -32.06 25.14
N SER A 307 28.02 -31.05 24.35
CA SER A 307 27.35 -29.85 24.86
C SER A 307 25.86 -30.11 25.12
N SER A 308 25.43 -29.89 26.36
CA SER A 308 24.02 -29.87 26.76
C SER A 308 23.61 -28.44 27.11
N PRO A 309 22.98 -27.70 26.18
CA PRO A 309 22.57 -26.33 26.45
C PRO A 309 21.30 -26.27 27.30
N VAL A 310 21.20 -25.21 28.10
CA VAL A 310 20.06 -24.89 28.96
C VAL A 310 19.46 -23.57 28.52
N PHE A 311 18.17 -23.57 28.22
CA PHE A 311 17.43 -22.38 27.79
C PHE A 311 16.68 -21.75 28.97
N PHE A 312 16.97 -20.48 29.21
CA PHE A 312 16.40 -19.65 30.28
C PHE A 312 15.45 -18.58 29.71
N ASN A 313 14.28 -18.47 30.32
CA ASN A 313 13.32 -17.39 30.17
C ASN A 313 13.34 -16.47 31.41
N SER A 314 12.55 -15.39 31.41
CA SER A 314 12.55 -14.36 32.48
C SER A 314 12.12 -14.88 33.85
N THR A 315 11.44 -16.02 33.91
CA THR A 315 10.96 -16.68 35.13
C THR A 315 11.69 -18.00 35.41
N SER A 316 12.82 -18.23 34.73
CA SER A 316 13.55 -19.50 34.79
C SER A 316 14.70 -19.42 35.78
N PHE A 317 14.81 -20.43 36.64
CA PHE A 317 16.01 -20.62 37.46
C PHE A 317 16.46 -22.07 37.45
N LEU A 318 17.77 -22.25 37.64
CA LEU A 318 18.42 -23.53 37.84
C LEU A 318 19.22 -23.46 39.15
N ARG A 319 18.93 -24.35 40.09
CA ARG A 319 19.62 -24.48 41.38
C ARG A 319 20.46 -25.74 41.39
N LEU A 320 21.75 -25.60 41.61
CA LEU A 320 22.73 -26.68 41.59
C LEU A 320 23.52 -26.75 42.90
N PRO A 321 23.83 -27.96 43.40
CA PRO A 321 24.71 -28.13 44.55
C PRO A 321 26.18 -27.92 44.16
N GLY A 322 27.00 -27.47 45.10
CA GLY A 322 28.47 -27.47 45.01
C GLY A 322 29.10 -27.74 46.38
N GLN A 323 30.42 -27.56 46.49
CA GLN A 323 31.14 -27.81 47.73
C GLN A 323 30.85 -26.70 48.76
N SER A 324 30.47 -27.09 49.99
CA SER A 324 30.30 -26.17 51.13
C SER A 324 31.62 -25.95 51.87
N ASP A 325 31.80 -24.77 52.46
CA ASP A 325 32.97 -24.39 53.27
C ASP A 325 34.32 -24.52 52.51
N SER A 326 34.30 -24.35 51.19
CA SER A 326 35.51 -24.31 50.37
C SER A 326 36.14 -22.92 50.43
N ASP A 327 37.47 -22.88 50.55
CA ASP A 327 38.26 -21.64 50.50
C ASP A 327 38.46 -21.10 49.06
N THR A 328 37.97 -21.86 48.06
CA THR A 328 38.11 -21.56 46.64
C THR A 328 36.76 -21.63 45.93
N LEU A 329 36.43 -20.59 45.17
CA LEU A 329 35.24 -20.50 44.32
C LEU A 329 35.67 -20.54 42.85
N SER A 330 35.42 -21.65 42.16
CA SER A 330 35.66 -21.80 40.71
C SER A 330 34.35 -22.08 39.99
N VAL A 331 33.97 -21.19 39.08
CA VAL A 331 32.77 -21.36 38.24
C VAL A 331 33.11 -20.96 36.82
N SER A 332 32.83 -21.86 35.88
CA SER A 332 32.90 -21.56 34.45
C SER A 332 31.64 -21.94 33.72
N LEU A 333 31.26 -21.15 32.73
CA LEU A 333 30.08 -21.39 31.90
C LEU A 333 30.28 -20.71 30.55
N SER A 334 29.60 -21.19 29.51
CA SER A 334 29.40 -20.45 28.28
C SER A 334 27.97 -19.94 28.22
N PHE A 335 27.76 -18.70 27.77
CA PHE A 335 26.43 -18.13 27.60
C PHE A 335 26.27 -17.46 26.23
N ARG A 336 25.02 -17.35 25.77
CA ARG A 336 24.65 -16.46 24.65
C ARG A 336 23.30 -15.81 24.90
N THR A 337 23.19 -14.52 24.59
CA THR A 337 21.96 -13.73 24.79
C THR A 337 21.92 -12.51 23.86
N TRP A 338 20.73 -11.96 23.66
CA TRP A 338 20.50 -10.66 23.03
C TRP A 338 20.30 -9.53 24.05
N ASN A 339 20.07 -9.86 25.32
CA ASN A 339 19.81 -8.87 26.35
C ASN A 339 21.12 -8.26 26.87
N PRO A 340 21.22 -6.92 26.96
CA PRO A 340 22.42 -6.26 27.48
C PRO A 340 22.57 -6.40 29.00
N ASN A 341 21.51 -6.81 29.70
CA ASN A 341 21.50 -6.97 31.16
C ASN A 341 20.85 -8.29 31.56
N GLY A 342 21.39 -8.98 32.56
CA GLY A 342 20.81 -10.22 33.09
C GLY A 342 21.69 -10.95 34.09
N LEU A 343 21.09 -11.54 35.12
CA LEU A 343 21.79 -12.30 36.16
C LEU A 343 22.20 -13.69 35.68
N LEU A 344 23.50 -13.92 35.48
CA LEU A 344 24.02 -15.22 35.04
C LEU A 344 24.06 -16.22 36.20
N MET A 345 24.67 -15.83 37.32
CA MET A 345 24.88 -16.69 38.48
C MET A 345 24.81 -15.91 39.80
N PHE A 346 24.29 -16.55 40.83
CA PHE A 346 24.27 -16.07 42.21
C PHE A 346 24.62 -17.20 43.18
N THR A 347 25.46 -16.93 44.18
CA THR A 347 25.71 -17.84 45.31
C THR A 347 25.82 -17.07 46.62
N ALA A 348 25.31 -17.68 47.69
CA ALA A 348 25.58 -17.21 49.04
C ALA A 348 26.97 -17.69 49.48
N LEU A 349 27.69 -16.85 50.22
CA LEU A 349 28.89 -17.21 50.97
C LEU A 349 28.52 -17.37 52.44
N ALA A 350 29.41 -17.97 53.25
CA ALA A 350 29.23 -18.02 54.70
C ALA A 350 29.03 -16.62 55.30
N ASP A 351 29.82 -15.64 54.82
CA ASP A 351 29.77 -14.23 55.23
C ASP A 351 29.65 -13.29 54.01
N GLY A 352 28.58 -13.44 53.22
CA GLY A 352 28.37 -12.59 52.04
C GLY A 352 27.62 -13.23 50.88
N TRP A 353 27.84 -12.71 49.68
CA TRP A 353 27.32 -13.27 48.43
C TRP A 353 28.17 -12.86 47.22
N VAL A 354 28.07 -13.66 46.16
CA VAL A 354 28.67 -13.39 44.85
C VAL A 354 27.59 -13.40 43.78
N GLU A 355 27.61 -12.39 42.93
CA GLU A 355 26.72 -12.23 41.78
C GLU A 355 27.58 -12.06 40.52
N VAL A 356 27.26 -12.82 39.48
CA VAL A 356 27.84 -12.69 38.15
C VAL A 356 26.69 -12.36 37.20
N GLY A 357 26.78 -11.26 36.49
CA GLY A 357 25.72 -10.84 35.57
C GLY A 357 26.26 -10.01 34.41
N LEU A 358 25.37 -9.73 33.47
CA LEU A 358 25.59 -8.80 32.38
C LEU A 358 25.08 -7.41 32.79
N THR A 359 25.91 -6.40 32.56
CA THR A 359 25.54 -4.99 32.70
C THR A 359 26.04 -4.23 31.47
N GLU A 360 25.13 -3.65 30.69
CA GLU A 360 25.43 -2.92 29.44
C GLU A 360 26.34 -3.71 28.46
N GLY A 361 26.11 -5.02 28.35
CA GLY A 361 26.87 -5.91 27.45
C GLY A 361 28.27 -6.25 27.95
N LYS A 362 28.58 -6.02 29.23
CA LYS A 362 29.83 -6.45 29.89
C LYS A 362 29.51 -7.46 30.97
N VAL A 363 30.39 -8.45 31.19
CA VAL A 363 30.26 -9.35 32.34
C VAL A 363 30.79 -8.62 33.57
N THR A 364 29.92 -8.48 34.57
CA THR A 364 30.18 -7.82 35.84
C THR A 364 30.04 -8.82 36.99
N VAL A 365 31.02 -8.85 37.87
CA VAL A 365 31.02 -9.64 39.11
C VAL A 365 30.91 -8.68 40.29
N TYR A 366 29.89 -8.90 41.12
CA TYR A 366 29.68 -8.19 42.38
C TYR A 366 29.88 -9.17 43.53
N MET A 367 30.90 -8.92 44.36
CA MET A 367 31.14 -9.68 45.59
C MET A 367 30.93 -8.77 46.78
N ASN A 368 30.09 -9.21 47.73
CA ASN A 368 29.92 -8.53 49.00
C ASN A 368 30.30 -9.46 50.14
N VAL A 369 31.24 -9.03 50.99
CA VAL A 369 31.75 -9.82 52.12
C VAL A 369 31.58 -9.04 53.42
N THR A 370 31.05 -9.69 54.46
CA THR A 370 30.58 -9.03 55.71
C THR A 370 31.49 -9.22 56.94
N GLN A 371 32.61 -9.94 56.84
CA GLN A 371 33.43 -10.34 58.00
C GLN A 371 33.99 -9.22 58.90
N ARG A 372 34.23 -7.99 58.39
CA ARG A 372 34.77 -6.87 59.20
C ARG A 372 34.16 -5.49 58.90
N LYS A 373 33.82 -5.23 57.64
CA LYS A 373 33.03 -4.10 57.10
C LYS A 373 32.40 -4.58 55.79
N ASN A 374 31.18 -4.14 55.46
CA ASN A 374 30.52 -4.46 54.20
C ASN A 374 31.37 -3.94 53.02
N THR A 375 32.18 -4.82 52.44
CA THR A 375 33.16 -4.47 51.41
C THR A 375 32.65 -5.01 50.09
N ARG A 376 32.35 -4.11 49.16
CA ARG A 376 31.88 -4.44 47.81
C ARG A 376 33.05 -4.43 46.84
N ILE A 377 33.20 -5.51 46.08
CA ILE A 377 34.22 -5.69 45.05
C ILE A 377 33.51 -5.82 43.71
N ASP A 378 33.87 -4.96 42.77
CA ASP A 378 33.29 -4.90 41.44
C ASP A 378 34.38 -5.24 40.40
N ILE A 379 34.17 -6.29 39.61
CA ILE A 379 35.04 -6.69 38.50
C ILE A 379 34.22 -6.64 37.23
N SER A 380 34.74 -6.07 36.15
CA SER A 380 34.04 -6.05 34.85
C SER A 380 35.00 -6.34 33.70
N SER A 381 34.58 -7.17 32.75
CA SER A 381 35.37 -7.48 31.55
C SER A 381 34.48 -7.69 30.31
N GLY A 382 35.08 -7.51 29.14
CA GLY A 382 34.44 -7.59 27.84
C GLY A 382 33.61 -6.35 27.46
N SER A 383 32.98 -6.42 26.29
CA SER A 383 32.07 -5.41 25.75
C SER A 383 31.25 -5.98 24.61
N GLY A 384 29.96 -5.63 24.53
CA GLY A 384 29.07 -6.09 23.46
C GLY A 384 28.81 -7.60 23.46
N LEU A 385 28.87 -8.25 24.64
CA LEU A 385 28.70 -9.70 24.81
C LEU A 385 27.24 -10.19 24.67
N ASN A 386 26.35 -9.31 24.19
CA ASN A 386 24.94 -9.57 23.92
C ASN A 386 24.67 -9.60 22.41
N ASP A 387 25.59 -10.19 21.66
CA ASP A 387 25.59 -10.28 20.19
C ASP A 387 25.03 -11.62 19.67
N GLY A 388 24.46 -12.44 20.55
CA GLY A 388 23.92 -13.76 20.25
C GLY A 388 24.97 -14.86 20.09
N GLN A 389 26.27 -14.55 20.13
CA GLN A 389 27.33 -15.56 20.04
C GLN A 389 27.59 -16.22 21.40
N TRP A 390 28.20 -17.40 21.37
CA TRP A 390 28.68 -18.07 22.58
C TRP A 390 29.91 -17.36 23.13
N HIS A 391 29.82 -16.94 24.40
CA HIS A 391 30.93 -16.38 25.17
C HIS A 391 31.24 -17.27 26.37
N SER A 392 32.51 -17.57 26.61
CA SER A 392 32.93 -18.33 27.80
C SER A 392 33.30 -17.39 28.93
N VAL A 393 32.79 -17.64 30.13
CA VAL A 393 33.09 -16.90 31.36
C VAL A 393 33.74 -17.86 32.34
N HIS A 394 34.88 -17.46 32.89
CA HIS A 394 35.57 -18.18 33.94
C HIS A 394 35.84 -17.26 35.11
N LEU A 395 35.19 -17.52 36.24
CA LEU A 395 35.43 -16.84 37.52
C LEU A 395 36.21 -17.78 38.43
N ASN A 396 37.37 -17.34 38.88
CA ASN A 396 38.15 -18.02 39.91
C ASN A 396 38.44 -17.04 41.05
N ALA A 397 37.93 -17.31 42.24
CA ALA A 397 38.21 -16.54 43.44
C ALA A 397 38.92 -17.42 44.47
N LEU A 398 40.14 -17.02 44.79
CA LEU A 398 41.08 -17.70 45.67
C LEU A 398 41.39 -16.81 46.88
N GLU A 399 42.21 -17.33 47.80
CA GLU A 399 42.70 -16.53 48.91
C GLU A 399 43.46 -15.29 48.39
N ASN A 400 42.99 -14.11 48.79
CA ASN A 400 43.54 -12.79 48.47
C ASN A 400 43.32 -12.24 47.05
N TYR A 401 42.73 -12.98 46.10
CA TYR A 401 42.43 -12.43 44.77
C TYR A 401 41.28 -13.12 44.04
N ALA A 402 40.61 -12.38 43.16
CA ALA A 402 39.70 -12.94 42.16
C ALA A 402 40.17 -12.61 40.75
N MET A 403 39.86 -13.52 39.84
CA MET A 403 40.18 -13.45 38.42
C MET A 403 38.92 -13.74 37.60
N LEU A 404 38.57 -12.80 36.73
CA LEU A 404 37.54 -12.95 35.72
C LEU A 404 38.19 -13.04 34.35
N THR A 405 37.90 -14.11 33.60
CA THR A 405 38.36 -14.31 32.21
C THR A 405 37.15 -14.46 31.30
N VAL A 406 37.17 -13.79 30.14
CA VAL A 406 36.11 -13.89 29.12
C VAL A 406 36.73 -14.35 27.81
N ASP A 407 36.10 -15.32 27.12
CA ASP A 407 36.54 -15.88 25.83
C ASP A 407 37.98 -16.43 25.77
N GLY A 408 38.57 -16.73 26.95
CA GLY A 408 39.93 -17.27 27.05
C GLY A 408 41.04 -16.29 26.66
N ASP A 409 40.72 -15.01 26.43
CA ASP A 409 41.71 -14.00 26.06
C ASP A 409 42.46 -13.50 27.31
N GLU A 410 43.79 -13.72 27.35
CA GLU A 410 44.64 -13.23 28.45
C GLU A 410 44.54 -11.70 28.61
N ALA A 411 44.30 -10.95 27.54
CA ALA A 411 44.11 -9.49 27.58
C ALA A 411 42.79 -9.08 28.26
N SER A 412 41.79 -9.97 28.29
CA SER A 412 40.50 -9.76 28.95
C SER A 412 40.50 -10.16 30.43
N THR A 413 41.61 -10.73 30.93
CA THR A 413 41.70 -11.26 32.29
C THR A 413 41.86 -10.12 33.28
N VAL A 414 40.85 -9.90 34.13
CA VAL A 414 40.89 -8.89 35.19
C VAL A 414 41.18 -9.56 36.52
N ARG A 415 42.27 -9.14 37.19
CA ARG A 415 42.66 -9.61 38.52
C ARG A 415 42.45 -8.50 39.54
N THR A 416 41.79 -8.83 40.65
CA THR A 416 41.52 -7.88 41.73
C THR A 416 41.89 -8.51 43.07
N ALA A 417 42.66 -7.79 43.89
CA ALA A 417 43.01 -8.23 45.23
C ALA A 417 41.79 -8.18 46.16
N ILE A 418 41.56 -9.24 46.91
CA ILE A 418 40.46 -9.38 47.88
C ILE A 418 41.07 -9.39 49.29
N PRO A 419 40.68 -8.50 50.21
CA PRO A 419 41.34 -8.41 51.51
C PRO A 419 40.91 -9.47 52.55
N ILE A 420 40.26 -10.59 52.14
CA ILE A 420 39.51 -11.51 53.03
C ILE A 420 39.50 -12.96 52.46
N GLN A 421 39.31 -13.96 53.33
CA GLN A 421 39.05 -15.37 52.97
C GLN A 421 37.59 -15.58 52.52
N ILE A 422 37.38 -16.36 51.46
CA ILE A 422 36.05 -16.71 50.92
C ILE A 422 35.67 -18.09 51.46
N GLN A 423 34.43 -18.28 51.91
CA GLN A 423 33.88 -19.59 52.25
C GLN A 423 32.54 -19.79 51.52
N THR A 424 32.44 -20.84 50.71
CA THR A 424 31.27 -21.11 49.86
C THR A 424 30.08 -21.67 50.65
N GLY A 425 28.86 -21.24 50.32
CA GLY A 425 27.62 -21.76 50.93
C GLY A 425 27.07 -23.06 50.31
N GLY A 426 27.75 -23.63 49.30
CA GLY A 426 27.42 -24.92 48.68
C GLY A 426 26.18 -24.95 47.77
N THR A 427 25.54 -23.81 47.46
CA THR A 427 24.38 -23.75 46.54
C THR A 427 24.53 -22.63 45.53
N TYR A 428 24.41 -22.98 44.25
CA TYR A 428 24.58 -22.09 43.12
C TYR A 428 23.26 -21.93 42.37
N TYR A 429 22.94 -20.70 41.99
CA TYR A 429 21.76 -20.37 41.22
C TYR A 429 22.12 -19.75 39.88
N PHE A 430 21.44 -20.14 38.82
CA PHE A 430 21.60 -19.61 37.45
C PHE A 430 20.25 -19.13 36.89
N GLY A 431 20.25 -18.09 36.05
CA GLY A 431 19.06 -17.66 35.30
C GLY A 431 18.16 -16.58 35.94
N GLY A 432 17.93 -16.62 37.26
CA GLY A 432 17.33 -15.50 38.03
C GLY A 432 15.89 -15.67 38.57
N TYR A 433 15.58 -14.79 39.53
CA TYR A 433 14.46 -14.69 40.51
C TYR A 433 14.30 -15.86 41.51
N PHE A 434 14.79 -15.64 42.74
CA PHE A 434 14.78 -16.62 43.82
C PHE A 434 13.72 -16.25 44.87
N MET A 435 12.70 -17.09 45.05
CA MET A 435 11.56 -16.81 45.94
C MET A 435 11.90 -16.71 47.44
N HIS A 436 13.15 -16.93 47.89
CA HIS A 436 13.45 -17.12 49.32
C HIS A 436 14.81 -16.60 49.84
N THR A 437 15.48 -15.65 49.18
CA THR A 437 16.70 -15.03 49.74
C THR A 437 16.39 -13.65 50.35
N ASN A 438 16.81 -13.41 51.60
CA ASN A 438 16.67 -12.11 52.29
C ASN A 438 17.47 -10.97 51.61
N THR A 439 18.27 -11.28 50.60
CA THR A 439 19.01 -10.35 49.75
C THR A 439 18.35 -10.31 48.37
N ARG A 440 17.78 -9.15 48.00
CA ARG A 440 17.24 -8.91 46.65
C ARG A 440 18.40 -8.51 45.74
N SER A 441 18.68 -9.28 44.69
CA SER A 441 19.48 -8.78 43.56
C SER A 441 18.70 -7.68 42.84
N SER A 442 19.38 -6.60 42.44
CA SER A 442 18.78 -5.53 41.63
C SER A 442 18.75 -5.87 40.13
N GLN A 443 19.39 -6.96 39.71
CA GLN A 443 19.48 -7.37 38.32
C GLN A 443 18.22 -8.11 37.85
N ARG A 444 17.91 -7.97 36.55
CA ARG A 444 16.84 -8.74 35.89
C ARG A 444 17.28 -10.20 35.70
N SER A 445 16.33 -11.13 35.67
CA SER A 445 16.60 -12.51 35.29
C SER A 445 17.22 -12.59 33.90
N PHE A 446 18.21 -13.46 33.75
CA PHE A 446 18.83 -13.78 32.47
C PHE A 446 17.85 -14.51 31.55
N GLN A 447 17.85 -14.10 30.28
CA GLN A 447 17.16 -14.78 29.21
C GLN A 447 18.20 -15.10 28.14
N GLY A 448 18.32 -16.37 27.76
CA GLY A 448 19.42 -16.81 26.93
C GLY A 448 19.68 -18.30 27.09
N CYS A 449 20.83 -18.72 26.59
CA CYS A 449 21.31 -20.08 26.79
C CYS A 449 22.59 -20.09 27.61
N MET A 450 22.74 -21.14 28.41
CA MET A 450 24.01 -21.49 29.03
C MET A 450 24.41 -22.91 28.67
N GLN A 451 25.70 -23.19 28.58
CA GLN A 451 26.23 -24.54 28.41
C GLN A 451 27.60 -24.65 29.10
N MET A 452 28.15 -25.87 29.17
CA MET A 452 29.47 -26.12 29.77
C MET A 452 29.60 -25.56 31.20
N ILE A 453 28.54 -25.71 32.00
CA ILE A 453 28.50 -25.21 33.39
C ILE A 453 29.39 -26.10 34.25
N HIS A 454 30.48 -25.55 34.75
CA HIS A 454 31.35 -26.17 35.75
C HIS A 454 31.19 -25.46 37.10
N ILE A 455 31.07 -26.26 38.15
CA ILE A 455 31.09 -25.81 39.53
C ILE A 455 32.23 -26.57 40.22
N ASP A 456 33.14 -25.84 40.86
CA ASP A 456 34.31 -26.41 41.52
C ASP A 456 35.13 -27.30 40.56
N ASP A 457 35.32 -26.82 39.32
CA ASP A 457 35.99 -27.50 38.20
C ASP A 457 35.34 -28.82 37.70
N HIS A 458 34.14 -29.15 38.15
CA HIS A 458 33.37 -30.32 37.70
C HIS A 458 32.22 -29.92 36.76
N LEU A 459 32.13 -30.56 35.59
CA LEU A 459 31.02 -30.37 34.66
C LEU A 459 29.73 -30.93 35.25
N VAL A 460 28.68 -30.12 35.25
CA VAL A 460 27.36 -30.48 35.79
C VAL A 460 26.63 -31.47 34.86
N ASP A 461 26.12 -32.58 35.42
CA ASP A 461 25.27 -33.53 34.68
C ASP A 461 23.81 -33.06 34.65
N LEU A 462 23.43 -32.38 33.57
CA LEU A 462 22.08 -31.86 33.36
C LEU A 462 21.02 -32.95 33.14
N ARG A 463 21.40 -34.18 32.76
CA ARG A 463 20.45 -35.29 32.65
C ARG A 463 20.03 -35.80 34.02
N ALA A 464 20.96 -35.81 34.97
CA ALA A 464 20.65 -36.09 36.36
C ALA A 464 19.72 -35.02 36.97
N VAL A 465 19.82 -33.76 36.50
CA VAL A 465 18.89 -32.67 36.87
C VAL A 465 17.49 -32.91 36.30
N GLU A 466 17.36 -33.22 35.01
CA GLU A 466 16.06 -33.49 34.36
C GLU A 466 15.30 -34.63 35.05
N GLN A 467 16.03 -35.65 35.51
CA GLN A 467 15.46 -36.81 36.21
C GLN A 467 15.18 -36.55 37.70
N GLY A 468 15.52 -35.37 38.24
CA GLY A 468 15.31 -35.01 39.64
C GLY A 468 16.30 -35.67 40.61
N HIS A 469 17.44 -36.19 40.14
CA HIS A 469 18.47 -36.77 41.00
C HIS A 469 19.38 -35.72 41.65
N ILE A 470 19.66 -34.60 40.95
CA ILE A 470 20.51 -33.51 41.45
C ILE A 470 19.86 -32.16 41.17
N GLY A 471 20.00 -31.21 42.10
CA GLY A 471 19.51 -29.84 41.89
C GLY A 471 17.99 -29.74 41.70
N THR A 472 17.52 -28.55 41.32
CA THR A 472 16.11 -28.26 41.00
C THR A 472 16.03 -27.15 39.97
N PHE A 473 14.99 -27.13 39.14
CA PHE A 473 14.76 -26.08 38.15
C PHE A 473 13.28 -25.71 38.06
N GLU A 474 12.98 -24.52 37.56
CA GLU A 474 11.61 -24.08 37.24
C GLU A 474 11.61 -23.29 35.93
N ASN A 475 10.63 -23.54 35.05
CA ASN A 475 10.50 -22.89 33.73
C ASN A 475 11.76 -22.96 32.85
N VAL A 476 12.68 -23.89 33.09
CA VAL A 476 13.89 -24.11 32.29
C VAL A 476 13.62 -25.19 31.25
N SER A 477 14.16 -25.03 30.04
CA SER A 477 14.19 -26.11 29.05
C SER A 477 15.61 -26.66 28.95
N LEU A 478 15.80 -27.90 29.37
CA LEU A 478 17.08 -28.61 29.33
C LEU A 478 17.31 -29.23 27.93
N ASP A 479 18.57 -29.38 27.55
CA ASP A 479 19.01 -29.89 26.24
C ASP A 479 18.37 -29.13 25.06
N MET A 480 18.22 -27.81 25.18
CA MET A 480 17.65 -26.95 24.14
C MET A 480 18.31 -25.57 24.21
N CYS A 481 18.56 -24.96 23.05
CA CYS A 481 18.86 -23.54 22.97
C CYS A 481 18.08 -22.88 21.82
N ALA A 482 17.02 -22.16 22.18
CA ALA A 482 16.08 -21.59 21.22
C ALA A 482 16.07 -20.06 21.23
N ILE A 483 17.25 -19.42 21.21
CA ILE A 483 17.32 -17.98 20.98
C ILE A 483 17.01 -17.68 19.50
N ILE A 484 16.32 -16.58 19.24
CA ILE A 484 15.89 -16.18 17.90
C ILE A 484 16.61 -14.88 17.53
N ASP A 485 17.29 -14.86 16.39
CA ASP A 485 17.78 -13.61 15.79
C ASP A 485 16.63 -12.97 14.98
N ARG A 486 16.00 -11.95 15.56
CA ARG A 486 14.90 -11.17 14.96
C ARG A 486 15.39 -10.08 14.01
N CYS A 487 16.71 -9.92 13.84
CA CYS A 487 17.29 -9.00 12.87
C CYS A 487 17.77 -9.73 11.61
N VAL A 488 17.54 -11.04 11.49
CA VAL A 488 17.91 -11.85 10.33
C VAL A 488 16.71 -12.69 9.86
N PRO A 489 16.14 -12.40 8.66
CA PRO A 489 16.52 -11.32 7.75
C PRO A 489 16.25 -9.94 8.35
N ASN A 490 16.95 -8.91 7.85
CA ASN A 490 16.77 -7.55 8.36
C ASN A 490 15.38 -7.03 7.94
N HIS A 491 14.47 -6.95 8.91
CA HIS A 491 13.12 -6.41 8.71
C HIS A 491 13.07 -4.87 8.68
N CYS A 492 14.21 -4.19 8.87
CA CYS A 492 14.31 -2.76 8.69
C CYS A 492 14.58 -2.46 7.22
N GLU A 493 13.59 -1.89 6.56
CA GLU A 493 13.61 -1.58 5.14
C GLU A 493 14.52 -0.37 4.84
N HIS A 494 14.75 -0.10 3.55
CA HIS A 494 15.50 1.07 3.07
C HIS A 494 16.86 1.28 3.75
N THR A 495 17.61 0.19 3.97
CA THR A 495 18.93 0.15 4.64
C THR A 495 18.91 0.54 6.13
N GLY A 496 17.74 0.51 6.77
CA GLY A 496 17.59 0.70 8.21
C GLY A 496 18.43 -0.28 9.01
N ARG A 497 18.99 0.19 10.13
CA ARG A 497 19.82 -0.65 11.02
C ARG A 497 18.95 -1.32 12.07
N CYS A 498 18.97 -2.65 12.10
CA CYS A 498 18.26 -3.43 13.10
C CYS A 498 19.10 -3.62 14.37
N SER A 499 18.46 -3.46 15.52
CA SER A 499 18.95 -3.90 16.84
C SER A 499 17.87 -4.71 17.54
N GLN A 500 18.23 -5.54 18.52
CA GLN A 500 17.23 -6.39 19.18
C GLN A 500 17.49 -6.65 20.64
N THR A 501 16.42 -7.02 21.33
CA THR A 501 16.37 -7.61 22.67
C THR A 501 15.75 -9.01 22.58
N TRP A 502 15.54 -9.65 23.73
CA TRP A 502 14.92 -10.97 23.81
C TRP A 502 13.52 -11.08 23.19
N ASP A 503 12.72 -10.03 23.33
CA ASP A 503 11.29 -10.01 23.02
C ASP A 503 10.98 -9.24 21.73
N THR A 504 11.83 -8.28 21.34
CA THR A 504 11.54 -7.35 20.26
C THR A 504 12.81 -6.88 19.54
N PHE A 505 12.73 -6.61 18.24
CA PHE A 505 13.72 -5.82 17.51
C PHE A 505 13.34 -4.31 17.42
N SER A 506 14.25 -3.46 16.99
CA SER A 506 14.01 -2.05 16.72
C SER A 506 14.80 -1.63 15.49
N CYS A 507 14.21 -0.72 14.70
CA CYS A 507 14.83 -0.18 13.51
C CYS A 507 15.28 1.25 13.73
N ASN A 508 16.54 1.53 13.41
CA ASN A 508 17.05 2.89 13.31
C ASN A 508 16.95 3.34 11.85
N CYS A 509 15.97 4.21 11.58
CA CYS A 509 15.70 4.78 10.25
C CYS A 509 16.46 6.08 9.97
N SER A 510 17.34 6.52 10.87
CA SER A 510 18.07 7.79 10.72
C SER A 510 18.93 7.81 9.46
N GLY A 511 18.73 8.83 8.62
CA GLY A 511 19.48 9.01 7.38
C GLY A 511 18.98 8.17 6.19
N THR A 512 17.87 7.45 6.33
CA THR A 512 17.30 6.63 5.24
C THR A 512 16.31 7.40 4.36
N GLY A 513 15.65 8.44 4.88
CA GLY A 513 14.51 9.10 4.20
C GLY A 513 13.15 8.52 4.62
N TYR A 514 13.13 7.49 5.46
CA TYR A 514 11.93 6.77 5.89
C TYR A 514 11.75 6.76 7.42
N THR A 515 10.54 6.44 7.86
CA THR A 515 10.07 6.39 9.25
C THR A 515 9.16 5.18 9.47
N GLY A 516 8.53 5.10 10.65
CA GLY A 516 7.74 3.95 11.06
C GLY A 516 8.59 2.90 11.78
N ALA A 517 7.93 1.86 12.31
CA ALA A 517 8.58 0.84 13.13
C ALA A 517 9.59 -0.04 12.35
N THR A 518 9.43 -0.12 11.03
CA THR A 518 10.27 -0.92 10.11
C THR A 518 10.96 -0.07 9.04
N CYS A 519 10.93 1.27 9.15
CA CYS A 519 11.46 2.18 8.12
C CYS A 519 10.76 2.04 6.76
N HIS A 520 9.48 1.67 6.76
CA HIS A 520 8.67 1.44 5.56
C HIS A 520 8.04 2.75 5.05
N THR A 521 7.53 3.59 5.96
CA THR A 521 6.78 4.81 5.61
C THR A 521 7.71 5.93 5.15
N SER A 522 7.54 6.43 3.93
CA SER A 522 8.29 7.59 3.43
C SER A 522 8.02 8.86 4.24
N MET A 523 9.07 9.67 4.47
CA MET A 523 8.91 11.01 5.06
C MET A 523 8.47 12.08 4.05
N TYR A 524 8.49 11.76 2.75
CA TYR A 524 8.31 12.72 1.67
C TYR A 524 7.02 12.44 0.90
N GLN A 525 6.49 13.46 0.24
CA GLN A 525 5.31 13.28 -0.62
C GLN A 525 5.73 12.74 -1.97
N GLN A 526 4.78 12.15 -2.69
CA GLN A 526 5.09 11.37 -3.88
C GLN A 526 5.32 12.25 -5.12
N SER A 527 4.76 13.46 -5.11
CA SER A 527 4.91 14.41 -6.21
C SER A 527 4.77 15.87 -5.77
N CYS A 528 5.14 16.78 -6.69
CA CYS A 528 4.89 18.21 -6.51
C CYS A 528 3.39 18.54 -6.45
N GLU A 529 2.53 17.76 -7.11
CA GLU A 529 1.07 17.91 -7.10
C GLU A 529 0.51 17.69 -5.70
N GLU A 530 0.98 16.65 -5.02
CA GLU A 530 0.57 16.37 -3.65
C GLU A 530 0.98 17.48 -2.68
N TYR A 531 2.20 18.02 -2.80
CA TYR A 531 2.63 19.18 -2.01
C TYR A 531 1.79 20.43 -2.26
N LYS A 532 1.44 20.70 -3.52
CA LYS A 532 0.56 21.83 -3.90
C LYS A 532 -0.79 21.71 -3.20
N HIS A 533 -1.40 20.52 -3.22
CA HIS A 533 -2.69 20.27 -2.57
C HIS A 533 -2.63 20.24 -1.03
N GLN A 534 -1.44 20.19 -0.44
CA GLN A 534 -1.22 20.43 0.99
C GLN A 534 -0.98 21.91 1.33
N GLY A 535 -1.07 22.81 0.35
CA GLY A 535 -0.88 24.26 0.53
C GLY A 535 0.59 24.69 0.62
N LYS A 536 1.51 23.92 0.03
CA LYS A 536 2.92 24.32 -0.10
C LYS A 536 3.13 25.24 -1.32
N ASN A 537 4.19 26.04 -1.29
CA ASN A 537 4.56 26.98 -2.35
C ASN A 537 5.67 26.43 -3.26
N SER A 538 5.92 27.04 -4.42
CA SER A 538 7.05 26.69 -5.29
C SER A 538 8.39 26.69 -4.55
N GLY A 539 9.27 25.74 -4.87
CA GLY A 539 10.57 25.58 -4.23
C GLY A 539 11.18 24.20 -4.46
N SER A 540 12.28 23.91 -3.77
CA SER A 540 12.94 22.61 -3.87
C SER A 540 12.47 21.66 -2.78
N TYR A 541 11.99 20.49 -3.20
CA TYR A 541 11.41 19.46 -2.34
C TYR A 541 12.09 18.12 -2.56
N TRP A 542 12.07 17.28 -1.53
CA TRP A 542 12.30 15.85 -1.69
C TRP A 542 10.99 15.19 -2.06
N ILE A 543 11.01 14.32 -3.06
CA ILE A 543 9.87 13.50 -3.44
C ILE A 543 10.24 12.02 -3.41
N ASP A 544 9.22 11.20 -3.18
CA ASP A 544 9.33 9.76 -3.16
C ASP A 544 8.20 9.12 -4.01
N PRO A 545 8.39 8.97 -5.33
CA PRO A 545 7.30 8.65 -6.26
C PRO A 545 6.59 7.32 -6.03
N ASP A 546 7.29 6.30 -5.52
CA ASP A 546 6.75 5.00 -5.16
C ASP A 546 6.47 4.85 -3.65
N GLY A 547 6.86 5.84 -2.83
CA GLY A 547 6.57 5.83 -1.40
C GLY A 547 7.34 4.70 -0.73
N SER A 548 6.63 3.69 -0.22
CA SER A 548 7.24 2.54 0.48
C SER A 548 7.94 1.53 -0.46
N GLY A 549 8.12 1.88 -1.74
CA GLY A 549 8.74 1.04 -2.76
C GLY A 549 10.26 1.10 -2.76
N SER A 550 10.89 0.37 -3.68
CA SER A 550 12.35 0.20 -3.71
C SER A 550 13.16 1.43 -4.16
N ILE A 551 12.51 2.48 -4.65
CA ILE A 551 13.17 3.66 -5.21
C ILE A 551 13.43 4.66 -4.08
N ALA A 552 14.69 5.01 -3.84
CA ALA A 552 15.02 5.98 -2.80
C ALA A 552 14.48 7.40 -3.12
N PRO A 553 14.18 8.23 -2.11
CA PRO A 553 13.72 9.60 -2.32
C PRO A 553 14.79 10.45 -2.97
N PHE A 554 14.38 11.45 -3.74
CA PHE A 554 15.30 12.36 -4.40
C PHE A 554 14.77 13.78 -4.48
N ARG A 555 15.70 14.72 -4.68
CA ARG A 555 15.40 16.15 -4.66
C ARG A 555 15.02 16.66 -6.05
N VAL A 556 13.95 17.44 -6.11
CA VAL A 556 13.43 18.09 -7.31
C VAL A 556 13.15 19.58 -7.06
N ASN A 557 12.94 20.34 -8.13
CA ASN A 557 12.44 21.71 -8.04
C ASN A 557 10.98 21.72 -8.54
N CYS A 558 10.06 22.18 -7.71
CA CYS A 558 8.63 22.24 -8.00
C CYS A 558 8.21 23.69 -8.23
N ASP A 559 7.68 24.00 -9.41
CA ASP A 559 6.94 25.24 -9.66
C ASP A 559 5.43 24.96 -9.62
N MET A 560 4.75 25.50 -8.61
CA MET A 560 3.33 25.29 -8.31
C MET A 560 2.46 26.50 -8.68
N THR A 561 2.99 27.47 -9.44
CA THR A 561 2.26 28.71 -9.81
C THR A 561 1.19 28.52 -10.89
N GLY A 562 1.31 27.49 -11.73
CA GLY A 562 0.35 27.15 -12.79
C GLY A 562 -0.77 26.19 -12.34
N GLU A 563 -1.71 25.89 -13.26
CA GLU A 563 -2.80 24.93 -13.02
C GLU A 563 -2.26 23.52 -12.73
N MET A 564 -1.24 23.07 -13.46
CA MET A 564 -0.45 21.87 -13.14
C MET A 564 0.94 22.27 -12.64
N PRO A 565 1.49 21.62 -11.61
CA PRO A 565 2.84 21.88 -11.16
C PRO A 565 3.86 21.36 -12.17
N LEU A 566 4.88 22.16 -12.41
CA LEU A 566 6.03 21.83 -13.23
C LEU A 566 7.15 21.31 -12.33
N LEU A 567 7.57 20.08 -12.57
CA LEU A 567 8.74 19.47 -11.95
C LEU A 567 9.95 19.67 -12.86
N GLU A 568 11.00 20.26 -12.31
CA GLU A 568 12.28 20.43 -12.98
C GLU A 568 13.37 19.60 -12.27
N TRP A 569 14.01 18.73 -13.04
CA TRP A 569 15.14 17.93 -12.58
C TRP A 569 16.37 18.18 -13.45
N GLY A 570 17.41 18.76 -12.84
CA GLY A 570 18.68 19.02 -13.50
C GLY A 570 19.63 17.85 -13.36
N MET A 571 19.98 17.20 -14.48
CA MET A 571 21.34 16.64 -14.59
C MET A 571 22.30 17.84 -14.54
N LEU A 572 23.39 17.73 -13.79
CA LEU A 572 24.46 18.74 -13.75
C LEU A 572 24.72 19.27 -15.18
N LEU A 573 24.75 20.59 -15.35
CA LEU A 573 25.10 21.23 -16.63
C LEU A 573 26.55 20.85 -16.97
N TRP A 574 26.74 19.87 -17.85
CA TRP A 574 28.06 19.55 -18.40
C TRP A 574 28.26 20.34 -19.69
N GLN A 575 29.00 21.45 -19.60
CA GLN A 575 29.53 22.18 -20.75
C GLN A 575 30.95 21.67 -21.02
N GLU A 576 31.10 20.61 -21.81
CA GLU A 576 32.43 20.17 -22.26
C GLU A 576 32.46 19.93 -23.77
N THR A 577 33.59 20.29 -24.37
CA THR A 577 33.95 20.06 -25.79
C THR A 577 34.57 18.68 -25.91
N PHE A 578 33.96 17.77 -26.68
CA PHE A 578 34.40 16.37 -26.77
C PHE A 578 34.67 15.93 -28.20
N HIS A 579 35.60 14.98 -28.33
CA HIS A 579 35.98 14.38 -29.62
C HIS A 579 35.39 12.98 -29.88
N VAL A 580 34.82 12.26 -28.89
CA VAL A 580 34.13 10.96 -29.08
C VAL A 580 33.13 10.70 -27.92
N SER A 581 31.93 10.18 -28.26
CA SER A 581 30.81 9.67 -27.41
C SER A 581 30.70 10.15 -25.95
N VAL A 582 29.61 10.84 -25.61
CA VAL A 582 29.34 11.31 -24.23
C VAL A 582 28.23 10.49 -23.59
N SER A 583 28.61 9.62 -22.65
CA SER A 583 27.69 8.83 -21.84
C SER A 583 27.40 9.56 -20.52
N PHE A 584 26.14 9.90 -20.28
CA PHE A 584 25.71 10.53 -19.03
C PHE A 584 25.31 9.42 -18.05
N VAL A 585 26.28 8.93 -17.28
CA VAL A 585 26.01 7.91 -16.25
C VAL A 585 25.49 8.62 -15.01
N SER A 586 24.17 8.73 -14.88
CA SER A 586 23.52 9.06 -13.61
C SER A 586 22.97 7.78 -12.98
N SER A 587 23.35 7.54 -11.73
CA SER A 587 22.81 6.47 -10.87
C SER A 587 21.31 6.61 -10.56
N LEU A 588 20.64 7.65 -11.05
CA LEU A 588 19.22 8.00 -10.79
C LEU A 588 18.23 7.56 -11.90
N CYS A 589 18.62 6.68 -12.83
CA CYS A 589 17.75 6.36 -13.97
C CYS A 589 16.36 5.85 -13.53
N VAL A 590 16.28 4.99 -12.51
CA VAL A 590 15.00 4.41 -12.03
C VAL A 590 14.08 5.47 -11.41
N GLN A 591 14.63 6.39 -10.61
CA GLN A 591 13.90 7.50 -9.97
C GLN A 591 13.22 8.42 -10.99
N VAL A 592 13.98 8.85 -12.00
CA VAL A 592 13.49 9.74 -13.05
C VAL A 592 12.47 9.04 -13.94
N LEU A 593 12.64 7.73 -14.17
CA LEU A 593 11.67 6.93 -14.93
C LEU A 593 10.30 6.87 -14.26
N SER A 594 10.26 6.74 -12.93
CA SER A 594 9.00 6.75 -12.17
C SER A 594 8.23 8.05 -12.39
N VAL A 595 8.91 9.19 -12.29
CA VAL A 595 8.29 10.52 -12.51
C VAL A 595 7.88 10.73 -13.97
N THR A 596 8.72 10.36 -14.95
CA THR A 596 8.30 10.44 -16.37
C THR A 596 7.11 9.54 -16.66
N GLY A 597 6.99 8.39 -16.00
CA GLY A 597 5.86 7.47 -16.13
C GLY A 597 4.55 8.11 -15.68
N SER A 598 4.54 8.74 -14.50
CA SER A 598 3.35 9.37 -13.93
C SER A 598 3.00 10.73 -14.53
N ALA A 599 3.96 11.47 -15.09
CA ALA A 599 3.72 12.79 -15.67
C ALA A 599 2.75 12.74 -16.88
N GLU A 600 1.99 13.82 -17.10
CA GLU A 600 1.11 13.95 -18.26
C GLU A 600 1.94 14.25 -19.53
N SER A 601 2.89 15.18 -19.41
CA SER A 601 3.85 15.49 -20.47
C SER A 601 5.23 15.77 -19.89
N CYS A 602 6.27 15.51 -20.67
CA CYS A 602 7.64 15.90 -20.31
C CYS A 602 8.36 16.47 -21.52
N GLU A 603 9.21 17.46 -21.27
CA GLU A 603 10.07 18.07 -22.26
C GLU A 603 11.52 18.17 -21.77
N GLN A 604 12.46 18.13 -22.71
CA GLN A 604 13.87 18.34 -22.42
C GLN A 604 14.54 19.11 -23.55
N TYR A 605 15.30 20.15 -23.20
CA TYR A 605 16.03 20.95 -24.18
C TYR A 605 17.31 20.24 -24.63
N VAL A 606 17.58 20.27 -25.94
CA VAL A 606 18.83 19.77 -26.51
C VAL A 606 19.36 20.75 -27.56
N ALA A 607 20.66 21.02 -27.52
CA ALA A 607 21.35 21.84 -28.51
C ALA A 607 22.66 21.18 -28.97
N TYR A 608 22.93 21.33 -30.27
CA TYR A 608 24.11 20.84 -30.95
C TYR A 608 24.79 22.01 -31.65
N ALA A 609 25.83 22.55 -31.04
CA ALA A 609 26.68 23.56 -31.67
C ALA A 609 27.85 22.85 -32.33
N CYS A 610 28.12 23.16 -33.60
CA CYS A 610 29.04 22.37 -34.40
C CYS A 610 29.99 23.23 -35.23
N ARG A 611 31.10 22.62 -35.63
CA ARG A 611 32.06 23.14 -36.59
C ARG A 611 32.61 21.95 -37.37
N MET A 612 32.35 21.89 -38.67
CA MET A 612 32.78 20.76 -39.52
C MET A 612 32.30 19.37 -39.01
N SER A 613 31.18 19.33 -38.27
CA SER A 613 30.59 18.12 -37.67
C SER A 613 29.09 18.06 -37.99
N ARG A 614 28.69 17.11 -38.83
CA ARG A 614 27.31 16.98 -39.31
C ARG A 614 26.42 16.17 -38.36
N LEU A 615 25.13 16.45 -38.39
CA LEU A 615 24.10 15.70 -37.68
C LEU A 615 23.61 14.53 -38.54
N LEU A 616 23.23 14.82 -39.78
CA LEU A 616 22.71 13.86 -40.75
C LEU A 616 23.76 13.54 -41.82
N ASN A 617 23.69 12.33 -42.39
CA ASN A 617 24.61 11.89 -43.43
C ASN A 617 24.08 12.20 -44.84
N THR A 618 22.89 11.69 -45.15
CA THR A 618 22.12 11.99 -46.36
C THR A 618 20.62 12.04 -45.99
N PRO A 619 19.75 12.64 -46.83
CA PRO A 619 18.30 12.70 -46.60
C PRO A 619 17.62 11.37 -46.20
N ASP A 620 18.18 10.24 -46.64
CA ASP A 620 17.68 8.88 -46.39
C ASP A 620 18.71 7.96 -45.70
N GLY A 621 19.83 8.51 -45.25
CA GLY A 621 20.98 7.75 -44.73
C GLY A 621 20.96 7.53 -43.22
N VAL A 622 21.85 6.67 -42.73
CA VAL A 622 22.10 6.54 -41.28
C VAL A 622 22.73 7.84 -40.77
N PRO A 623 22.14 8.52 -39.78
CA PRO A 623 22.65 9.80 -39.29
C PRO A 623 23.96 9.61 -38.52
N PHE A 624 24.82 10.63 -38.58
CA PHE A 624 26.12 10.63 -37.92
C PHE A 624 26.00 10.80 -36.42
N THR A 625 25.07 11.65 -35.96
CA THR A 625 24.87 11.94 -34.54
C THR A 625 23.46 11.48 -34.13
N TRP A 626 23.36 10.84 -32.97
CA TRP A 626 22.08 10.39 -32.40
C TRP A 626 22.13 10.45 -30.87
N TRP A 627 20.98 10.39 -30.23
CA TRP A 627 20.87 10.29 -28.78
C TRP A 627 20.20 8.98 -28.36
N VAL A 628 20.39 8.60 -27.11
CA VAL A 628 19.86 7.36 -26.52
C VAL A 628 18.87 7.73 -25.43
N GLY A 629 17.66 7.18 -25.54
CA GLY A 629 16.55 7.43 -24.63
C GLY A 629 16.51 6.48 -23.43
N ARG A 630 15.41 6.54 -22.68
CA ARG A 630 15.22 5.79 -21.43
C ARG A 630 15.40 4.28 -21.54
N ALA A 631 14.84 3.64 -22.58
CA ALA A 631 14.90 2.18 -22.76
C ALA A 631 16.14 1.74 -23.56
N ASN A 632 17.18 2.59 -23.59
CA ASN A 632 18.42 2.35 -24.32
C ASN A 632 18.22 2.29 -25.85
N GLU A 633 17.10 2.83 -26.35
CA GLU A 633 16.83 2.93 -27.77
C GLU A 633 17.50 4.15 -28.42
N ARG A 634 17.90 4.00 -29.69
CA ARG A 634 18.55 5.04 -30.49
C ARG A 634 17.51 5.96 -31.14
N HIS A 635 17.65 7.26 -30.92
CA HIS A 635 16.82 8.30 -31.50
C HIS A 635 17.65 9.25 -32.36
N SER A 636 17.19 9.46 -33.59
CA SER A 636 17.91 10.26 -34.59
C SER A 636 17.26 11.60 -34.92
N TYR A 637 16.07 11.85 -34.39
CA TYR A 637 15.43 13.16 -34.48
C TYR A 637 16.05 14.10 -33.45
N TRP A 638 16.07 15.40 -33.75
CA TRP A 638 16.64 16.43 -32.89
C TRP A 638 15.57 17.37 -32.31
N GLY A 639 15.97 18.30 -31.46
CA GLY A 639 15.05 19.26 -30.84
C GLY A 639 14.16 19.97 -31.87
N GLY A 640 12.85 20.01 -31.61
CA GLY A 640 11.84 20.56 -32.51
C GLY A 640 11.36 19.61 -33.62
N SER A 641 11.87 18.38 -33.69
CA SER A 641 11.49 17.35 -34.67
C SER A 641 10.81 16.14 -34.04
N GLY A 642 10.04 15.39 -34.83
CA GLY A 642 9.31 14.20 -34.41
C GLY A 642 10.06 12.88 -34.66
N PRO A 643 9.73 11.78 -33.94
CA PRO A 643 10.28 10.46 -34.16
C PRO A 643 10.17 10.02 -35.61
N GLY A 644 11.26 9.47 -36.15
CA GLY A 644 11.34 9.02 -37.55
C GLY A 644 11.59 10.15 -38.56
N ILE A 645 11.57 11.42 -38.15
CA ILE A 645 11.81 12.57 -39.04
C ILE A 645 13.30 12.94 -38.99
N GLN A 646 14.02 12.68 -40.08
CA GLN A 646 15.44 13.06 -40.24
C GLN A 646 15.59 14.53 -40.68
N LYS A 647 15.00 15.44 -39.89
CA LYS A 647 15.14 16.89 -40.07
C LYS A 647 15.28 17.55 -38.71
N CYS A 648 15.96 18.69 -38.63
CA CYS A 648 15.96 19.55 -37.45
C CYS A 648 14.78 20.54 -37.51
N SER A 649 14.52 21.28 -36.44
CA SER A 649 13.43 22.27 -36.38
C SER A 649 13.41 23.20 -37.60
N CYS A 650 14.57 23.72 -38.02
CA CYS A 650 14.64 24.62 -39.18
C CYS A 650 14.24 23.95 -40.51
N GLY A 651 14.47 22.64 -40.62
CA GLY A 651 14.16 21.86 -41.81
C GLY A 651 12.68 21.51 -41.93
N ILE A 652 11.96 21.51 -40.80
CA ILE A 652 10.50 21.38 -40.73
C ILE A 652 9.83 22.73 -41.04
N GLU A 653 10.36 23.82 -40.47
CA GLU A 653 9.84 25.18 -40.67
C GLU A 653 10.24 25.81 -42.01
N HIS A 654 11.08 25.14 -42.80
CA HIS A 654 11.63 25.62 -44.07
C HIS A 654 12.40 26.94 -43.95
N ASN A 655 13.09 27.16 -42.82
CA ASN A 655 13.84 28.38 -42.52
C ASN A 655 15.32 28.13 -42.20
N CYS A 656 15.87 26.94 -42.50
CA CYS A 656 17.31 26.69 -42.38
C CYS A 656 18.12 27.70 -43.21
N THR A 657 19.29 28.06 -42.71
CA THR A 657 20.17 29.07 -43.35
C THR A 657 20.57 28.67 -44.76
N ASP A 658 20.82 27.37 -44.99
CA ASP A 658 20.98 26.79 -46.33
C ASP A 658 19.76 25.91 -46.64
N PRO A 659 18.94 26.27 -47.64
CA PRO A 659 17.73 25.51 -48.00
C PRO A 659 18.02 24.13 -48.61
N LYS A 660 19.29 23.81 -48.93
CA LYS A 660 19.69 22.47 -49.41
C LYS A 660 19.87 21.44 -48.30
N HIS A 661 19.95 21.88 -47.05
CA HIS A 661 20.20 21.03 -45.89
C HIS A 661 19.01 21.03 -44.94
N TYR A 662 18.81 19.92 -44.21
CA TYR A 662 17.70 19.76 -43.26
C TYR A 662 18.05 20.12 -41.82
N CYS A 663 19.32 20.40 -41.55
CA CYS A 663 19.87 20.90 -40.29
C CYS A 663 20.97 21.93 -40.60
N ASN A 664 21.15 22.94 -39.76
CA ASN A 664 22.17 23.96 -39.97
C ASN A 664 23.59 23.38 -39.86
N CYS A 665 23.81 22.42 -38.96
CA CYS A 665 25.08 21.75 -38.76
C CYS A 665 25.52 20.85 -39.92
N ASP A 666 24.59 20.44 -40.77
CA ASP A 666 24.94 19.69 -41.99
C ASP A 666 25.60 20.58 -43.04
N ALA A 667 25.34 21.90 -42.96
CA ALA A 667 25.97 22.95 -43.75
C ALA A 667 27.21 23.57 -43.06
N ASP A 668 27.73 22.93 -42.00
CA ASP A 668 28.83 23.43 -41.16
C ASP A 668 28.56 24.83 -40.52
N LEU A 669 27.29 25.13 -40.18
CA LEU A 669 26.85 26.38 -39.54
C LEU A 669 26.60 26.21 -38.03
N LYS A 670 26.45 27.33 -37.30
CA LYS A 670 26.76 27.44 -35.87
C LYS A 670 25.98 26.54 -34.89
N GLU A 671 24.70 26.23 -35.10
CA GLU A 671 23.90 25.52 -34.08
C GLU A 671 22.55 24.95 -34.60
N ASP A 672 22.16 23.79 -34.09
CA ASP A 672 20.79 23.23 -34.14
C ASP A 672 20.29 22.91 -32.73
N ALA A 673 19.14 23.47 -32.34
CA ALA A 673 18.59 23.32 -31.00
C ALA A 673 17.06 23.21 -31.00
N GLY A 674 16.51 22.66 -29.92
CA GLY A 674 15.06 22.65 -29.68
C GLY A 674 14.66 21.74 -28.52
N LEU A 675 13.34 21.57 -28.35
CA LEU A 675 12.76 20.71 -27.30
C LEU A 675 12.48 19.31 -27.84
N LEU A 676 12.81 18.30 -27.03
CA LEU A 676 12.34 16.94 -27.15
C LEU A 676 11.10 16.80 -26.28
N VAL A 677 9.95 16.39 -26.84
CA VAL A 677 8.65 16.38 -26.13
C VAL A 677 8.02 14.99 -26.00
N TYR A 678 8.67 13.95 -26.55
CA TYR A 678 8.16 12.58 -26.53
C TYR A 678 8.57 11.90 -25.22
N LYS A 679 7.64 11.93 -24.26
CA LYS A 679 7.83 11.43 -22.89
C LYS A 679 8.41 10.02 -22.82
N ASP A 680 7.95 9.10 -23.67
CA ASP A 680 8.37 7.70 -23.66
C ASP A 680 9.82 7.48 -24.09
N HIS A 681 10.45 8.49 -24.69
CA HIS A 681 11.86 8.47 -25.08
C HIS A 681 12.77 9.18 -24.07
N LEU A 682 12.21 10.07 -23.24
CA LEU A 682 12.95 10.86 -22.25
C LEU A 682 13.18 10.09 -20.94
N PRO A 683 14.23 10.42 -20.17
CA PRO A 683 15.24 11.45 -20.42
C PRO A 683 16.33 11.04 -21.41
N VAL A 684 17.06 12.01 -21.95
CA VAL A 684 18.29 11.77 -22.73
C VAL A 684 19.36 11.16 -21.82
N ARG A 685 19.81 9.93 -22.11
CA ARG A 685 20.83 9.20 -21.33
C ARG A 685 22.23 9.29 -21.93
N GLN A 686 22.34 9.41 -23.24
CA GLN A 686 23.62 9.47 -23.95
C GLN A 686 23.45 10.22 -25.27
N VAL A 687 24.49 10.92 -25.70
CA VAL A 687 24.57 11.49 -27.05
C VAL A 687 25.84 10.96 -27.71
N VAL A 688 25.67 10.35 -28.88
CA VAL A 688 26.76 9.77 -29.67
C VAL A 688 27.01 10.66 -30.88
N VAL A 689 28.23 11.19 -30.98
CA VAL A 689 28.68 12.03 -32.08
C VAL A 689 29.56 11.19 -33.01
N GLY A 690 29.16 11.06 -34.27
CA GLY A 690 29.83 10.20 -35.25
C GLY A 690 30.69 10.90 -36.30
N ASP A 691 30.45 12.19 -36.63
CA ASP A 691 31.21 12.91 -37.67
C ASP A 691 32.49 13.58 -37.11
N THR A 692 33.38 12.76 -36.55
CA THR A 692 34.60 13.23 -35.86
C THR A 692 35.88 13.04 -36.70
N SER A 693 35.75 12.43 -37.89
CA SER A 693 36.89 12.07 -38.75
C SER A 693 37.46 13.23 -39.56
N ARG A 694 36.73 14.34 -39.68
CA ARG A 694 37.16 15.54 -40.42
C ARG A 694 38.15 16.36 -39.58
N ALA A 695 39.26 16.77 -40.20
CA ALA A 695 40.26 17.61 -39.53
C ALA A 695 39.66 18.98 -39.17
N GLY A 696 39.66 19.33 -37.89
CA GLY A 696 39.03 20.55 -37.37
C GLY A 696 37.55 20.42 -37.00
N SER A 697 37.02 19.19 -36.94
CA SER A 697 35.66 18.90 -36.44
C SER A 697 35.56 19.16 -34.93
N GLU A 698 34.61 20.01 -34.53
CA GLU A 698 34.26 20.29 -33.14
C GLU A 698 32.74 20.17 -32.98
N ALA A 699 32.29 19.51 -31.92
CA ALA A 699 30.89 19.43 -31.53
C ALA A 699 30.75 19.74 -30.04
N LYS A 700 29.79 20.62 -29.72
CA LYS A 700 29.40 20.97 -28.35
C LYS A 700 27.93 20.65 -28.18
N VAL A 701 27.66 19.67 -27.32
CA VAL A 701 26.31 19.24 -26.98
C VAL A 701 25.89 19.92 -25.68
N THR A 702 24.69 20.50 -25.66
CA THR A 702 24.07 21.03 -24.43
C THR A 702 22.75 20.31 -24.19
N ILE A 703 22.57 19.76 -22.99
CA ILE A 703 21.32 19.13 -22.56
C ILE A 703 20.77 19.94 -21.38
N GLY A 704 19.52 20.39 -21.51
CA GLY A 704 18.81 21.09 -20.45
C GLY A 704 18.19 20.15 -19.41
N PRO A 705 17.65 20.71 -18.32
CA PRO A 705 16.94 19.92 -17.31
C PRO A 705 15.70 19.24 -17.91
N LEU A 706 15.34 18.08 -17.36
CA LEU A 706 14.07 17.44 -17.68
C LEU A 706 12.95 18.19 -16.96
N LYS A 707 11.92 18.56 -17.71
CA LYS A 707 10.75 19.28 -17.24
C LYS A 707 9.52 18.42 -17.44
N CYS A 708 8.81 18.09 -16.37
CA CYS A 708 7.61 17.24 -16.43
C CYS A 708 6.42 17.95 -15.79
N LEU A 709 5.25 17.84 -16.41
CA LEU A 709 4.01 18.50 -16.01
C LEU A 709 2.95 17.45 -15.62
N GLY A 710 2.24 17.75 -14.52
CA GLY A 710 1.12 16.95 -14.04
C GLY A 710 1.52 15.64 -13.35
N ASP A 711 0.54 14.98 -12.74
CA ASP A 711 0.69 13.68 -12.07
C ASP A 711 -0.57 12.82 -12.26
N ARG A 712 -0.52 11.88 -13.21
CA ARG A 712 -1.62 10.97 -13.51
C ARG A 712 -1.94 10.06 -12.34
N ASN A 713 -0.97 9.70 -11.50
CA ASN A 713 -1.21 8.82 -10.35
C ASN A 713 -2.06 9.51 -9.28
N TYR A 714 -1.85 10.82 -9.07
CA TYR A 714 -2.65 11.61 -8.14
C TYR A 714 -4.10 11.80 -8.62
N TRP A 715 -4.28 11.99 -9.93
CA TRP A 715 -5.60 12.26 -10.54
C TRP A 715 -6.36 10.99 -10.96
N ASN A 716 -5.72 9.82 -10.95
CA ASN A 716 -6.33 8.51 -11.19
C ASN A 716 -7.49 8.26 -10.22
N ALA A 717 -8.73 8.42 -10.71
CA ALA A 717 -9.94 8.46 -9.91
C ALA A 717 -11.10 7.66 -10.53
N ALA A 718 -12.00 7.18 -9.68
CA ALA A 718 -13.24 6.54 -10.07
C ALA A 718 -14.40 7.00 -9.18
N SER A 719 -15.59 7.09 -9.77
CA SER A 719 -16.85 7.48 -9.13
C SER A 719 -17.80 6.29 -9.02
N PHE A 720 -18.17 5.93 -7.80
CA PHE A 720 -19.10 4.84 -7.47
C PHE A 720 -20.50 5.43 -7.34
N THR A 721 -21.37 5.12 -8.31
CA THR A 721 -22.70 5.74 -8.44
C THR A 721 -23.83 4.95 -7.77
N SER A 722 -23.55 3.70 -7.38
CA SER A 722 -24.51 2.82 -6.68
C SER A 722 -23.78 2.01 -5.60
N PRO A 723 -24.42 1.71 -4.44
CA PRO A 723 -23.81 0.88 -3.39
C PRO A 723 -23.54 -0.56 -3.82
N ALA A 724 -24.02 -0.99 -4.98
CA ALA A 724 -23.72 -2.30 -5.56
C ALA A 724 -22.50 -2.26 -6.51
N SER A 725 -21.94 -1.08 -6.76
CA SER A 725 -20.84 -0.90 -7.72
C SER A 725 -19.50 -1.18 -7.05
N TYR A 726 -18.62 -1.90 -7.72
CA TYR A 726 -17.29 -2.20 -7.22
C TYR A 726 -16.31 -2.36 -8.39
N LEU A 727 -15.04 -2.11 -8.10
CA LEU A 727 -13.93 -2.50 -8.96
C LEU A 727 -13.28 -3.74 -8.36
N HIS A 728 -12.81 -4.66 -9.21
CA HIS A 728 -12.01 -5.80 -8.77
C HIS A 728 -10.66 -5.83 -9.48
N PHE A 729 -9.63 -6.20 -8.73
CA PHE A 729 -8.25 -6.32 -9.18
C PHE A 729 -7.67 -7.69 -8.78
N PRO A 730 -6.62 -8.18 -9.46
CA PRO A 730 -5.86 -9.33 -8.98
C PRO A 730 -5.41 -9.12 -7.53
N SER A 731 -5.44 -10.20 -6.73
CA SER A 731 -4.99 -10.11 -5.35
C SER A 731 -3.51 -9.72 -5.29
N PHE A 732 -3.15 -8.92 -4.27
CA PHE A 732 -1.76 -8.61 -3.99
C PHE A 732 -1.19 -9.65 -3.02
N ARG A 733 0.12 -9.92 -3.12
CA ARG A 733 0.79 -10.78 -2.14
C ARG A 733 1.01 -9.96 -0.87
N GLY A 734 0.43 -10.39 0.25
CA GLY A 734 0.81 -9.86 1.55
C GLY A 734 2.29 -10.17 1.79
N GLU A 735 3.12 -9.13 1.79
CA GLU A 735 4.51 -9.20 2.26
C GLU A 735 4.53 -9.05 3.80
N THR A 736 5.73 -8.99 4.40
CA THR A 736 5.88 -8.77 5.86
C THR A 736 5.39 -7.39 6.31
N SER A 737 5.25 -6.47 5.36
CA SER A 737 4.67 -5.14 5.47
C SER A 737 3.60 -4.99 4.37
N THR A 738 2.52 -4.29 4.68
CA THR A 738 1.48 -3.93 3.73
C THR A 738 0.99 -2.54 4.06
N ASP A 739 1.18 -1.59 3.16
CA ASP A 739 0.66 -0.23 3.25
C ASP A 739 -0.36 0.04 2.16
N ILE A 740 -1.44 0.72 2.54
CA ILE A 740 -2.57 1.06 1.69
C ILE A 740 -2.81 2.55 1.86
N SER A 741 -2.84 3.29 0.75
CA SER A 741 -3.19 4.71 0.76
C SER A 741 -4.17 5.04 -0.36
N PHE A 742 -5.14 5.90 -0.07
CA PHE A 742 -6.07 6.43 -1.05
C PHE A 742 -6.74 7.70 -0.55
N TYR A 743 -7.34 8.44 -1.47
CA TYR A 743 -8.22 9.54 -1.14
C TYR A 743 -9.67 9.16 -1.43
N PHE A 744 -10.60 9.64 -0.61
CA PHE A 744 -12.03 9.50 -0.84
C PHE A 744 -12.76 10.83 -0.69
N LYS A 745 -13.90 10.94 -1.37
CA LYS A 745 -14.84 12.05 -1.27
C LYS A 745 -16.26 11.47 -1.31
N THR A 746 -17.10 11.80 -0.33
CA THR A 746 -18.45 11.24 -0.22
C THR A 746 -19.41 12.17 0.50
N SER A 747 -20.71 11.99 0.23
CA SER A 747 -21.83 12.53 0.98
C SER A 747 -22.58 11.46 1.79
N SER A 748 -22.19 10.18 1.65
CA SER A 748 -22.71 9.06 2.44
C SER A 748 -22.03 8.97 3.80
N THR A 749 -22.78 8.59 4.83
CA THR A 749 -22.25 8.32 6.17
C THR A 749 -21.64 6.93 6.31
N HIS A 750 -21.81 6.03 5.33
CA HIS A 750 -21.29 4.66 5.39
C HIS A 750 -20.75 4.23 4.03
N GLY A 751 -19.77 3.34 4.01
CA GLY A 751 -19.28 2.73 2.78
C GLY A 751 -18.05 1.85 3.00
N VAL A 752 -17.97 0.75 2.25
CA VAL A 752 -16.80 -0.14 2.25
C VAL A 752 -15.83 0.29 1.16
N PHE A 753 -14.60 0.62 1.55
CA PHE A 753 -13.57 1.06 0.60
C PHE A 753 -12.84 -0.11 -0.05
N LEU A 754 -12.40 -1.07 0.76
CA LEU A 754 -11.53 -2.18 0.33
C LEU A 754 -11.87 -3.45 1.11
N GLU A 755 -11.95 -4.57 0.40
CA GLU A 755 -12.11 -5.92 0.98
C GLU A 755 -11.23 -6.92 0.21
N ASN A 756 -10.46 -7.72 0.95
CA ASN A 756 -9.70 -8.85 0.40
C ASN A 756 -9.81 -10.06 1.35
N LEU A 757 -10.13 -11.24 0.80
CA LEU A 757 -10.44 -12.46 1.56
C LEU A 757 -9.41 -13.57 1.27
N GLY A 758 -8.96 -14.20 2.34
CA GLY A 758 -8.11 -15.38 2.40
C GLY A 758 -8.84 -16.56 3.05
N THR A 759 -8.17 -17.71 3.16
CA THR A 759 -8.80 -18.95 3.71
C THR A 759 -9.11 -18.81 5.18
N THR A 760 -8.22 -18.11 5.88
CA THR A 760 -8.30 -17.76 7.29
C THR A 760 -8.02 -16.28 7.53
N ASP A 761 -7.53 -15.57 6.51
CA ASP A 761 -7.11 -14.18 6.61
C ASP A 761 -8.15 -13.27 5.96
N PHE A 762 -8.33 -12.04 6.44
CA PHE A 762 -9.06 -11.01 5.72
C PHE A 762 -8.44 -9.63 5.93
N LEU A 763 -8.77 -8.69 5.05
CA LEU A 763 -8.46 -7.28 5.18
C LEU A 763 -9.66 -6.45 4.75
N HIS A 764 -10.09 -5.51 5.59
CA HIS A 764 -11.31 -4.71 5.38
C HIS A 764 -11.13 -3.27 5.87
N ILE A 765 -11.48 -2.29 5.04
CA ILE A 765 -11.48 -0.85 5.38
C ILE A 765 -12.84 -0.25 5.06
N GLU A 766 -13.45 0.44 6.04
CA GLU A 766 -14.79 1.02 5.89
C GLU A 766 -14.96 2.37 6.62
N LEU A 767 -15.97 3.13 6.16
CA LEU A 767 -16.48 4.35 6.79
C LEU A 767 -17.75 4.02 7.59
N ARG A 768 -17.82 4.50 8.84
CA ARG A 768 -19.02 4.51 9.69
C ARG A 768 -19.20 5.86 10.40
N GLY A 769 -20.07 6.70 9.85
CA GLY A 769 -20.32 8.07 10.29
C GLY A 769 -19.09 8.95 10.13
N SER A 770 -18.44 9.26 11.26
CA SER A 770 -17.18 10.03 11.31
C SER A 770 -15.97 9.15 11.69
N VAL A 771 -16.10 7.83 11.55
CA VAL A 771 -15.07 6.85 11.94
C VAL A 771 -14.61 6.07 10.72
N ILE A 772 -13.30 5.96 10.53
CA ILE A 772 -12.70 5.00 9.61
C ILE A 772 -12.27 3.77 10.42
N LEU A 773 -12.64 2.59 9.95
CA LEU A 773 -12.23 1.31 10.53
C LEU A 773 -11.30 0.56 9.59
N PHE A 774 -10.26 -0.03 10.17
CA PHE A 774 -9.35 -0.97 9.52
C PHE A 774 -9.35 -2.26 10.32
N SER A 775 -9.73 -3.37 9.69
CA SER A 775 -9.81 -4.68 10.33
C SER A 775 -9.13 -5.75 9.49
N PHE A 776 -8.42 -6.65 10.18
CA PHE A 776 -7.67 -7.74 9.57
C PHE A 776 -7.46 -8.89 10.57
N ASP A 777 -7.12 -10.06 10.07
CA ASP A 777 -6.78 -11.23 10.90
C ASP A 777 -5.27 -11.37 11.14
N VAL A 778 -4.91 -11.85 12.33
CA VAL A 778 -3.54 -12.23 12.72
C VAL A 778 -3.55 -13.69 13.15
N GLY A 779 -3.93 -14.58 12.23
CA GLY A 779 -4.13 -16.00 12.52
C GLY A 779 -5.57 -16.35 12.83
N SER A 780 -5.89 -16.50 14.13
CA SER A 780 -7.22 -16.88 14.61
C SER A 780 -7.93 -15.77 15.39
N GLU A 781 -7.33 -14.58 15.48
CA GLU A 781 -7.88 -13.43 16.20
C GLU A 781 -8.03 -12.22 15.26
N ARG A 782 -9.23 -11.63 15.29
CA ARG A 782 -9.58 -10.44 14.52
C ARG A 782 -9.09 -9.18 15.23
N VAL A 783 -8.30 -8.38 14.53
CA VAL A 783 -7.79 -7.09 15.01
C VAL A 783 -8.52 -5.96 14.31
N GLU A 784 -8.88 -4.92 15.06
CA GLU A 784 -9.59 -3.74 14.56
C GLU A 784 -8.96 -2.46 15.10
N LEU A 785 -8.67 -1.52 14.20
CA LEU A 785 -8.23 -0.15 14.48
C LEU A 785 -9.31 0.81 14.00
N SER A 786 -9.59 1.85 14.79
CA SER A 786 -10.58 2.86 14.44
C SER A 786 -10.04 4.26 14.68
N VAL A 787 -10.19 5.15 13.70
CA VAL A 787 -9.85 6.57 13.82
C VAL A 787 -11.11 7.41 13.69
N ARG A 788 -11.38 8.28 14.67
CA ARG A 788 -12.55 9.17 14.70
C ARG A 788 -12.15 10.60 14.33
N SER A 789 -12.83 11.15 13.33
CA SER A 789 -12.77 12.58 12.99
C SER A 789 -13.77 13.38 13.84
N PRO A 790 -13.40 14.58 14.34
CA PRO A 790 -14.32 15.48 15.03
C PRO A 790 -15.36 16.11 14.09
N VAL A 791 -15.06 16.19 12.79
CA VAL A 791 -15.95 16.71 11.74
C VAL A 791 -16.51 15.54 10.93
N PRO A 792 -17.80 15.57 10.52
CA PRO A 792 -18.35 14.56 9.61
C PRO A 792 -17.52 14.42 8.33
N LEU A 793 -17.22 13.19 7.94
CA LEU A 793 -16.41 12.87 6.76
C LEU A 793 -17.23 12.81 5.45
N ASN A 794 -18.54 12.95 5.57
CA ASN A 794 -19.50 12.97 4.46
C ASN A 794 -19.79 14.40 3.99
N ASN A 795 -18.75 15.23 3.94
CA ASN A 795 -18.83 16.67 3.68
C ASN A 795 -18.54 17.02 2.20
N ASP A 796 -18.47 16.02 1.33
CA ASP A 796 -18.15 16.17 -0.09
C ASP A 796 -16.77 16.82 -0.37
N GLN A 797 -15.84 16.71 0.58
CA GLN A 797 -14.43 17.10 0.43
C GLN A 797 -13.52 15.87 0.35
N TRP A 798 -12.31 16.06 -0.19
CA TRP A 798 -11.31 15.01 -0.25
C TRP A 798 -10.68 14.74 1.12
N HIS A 799 -10.63 13.47 1.51
CA HIS A 799 -9.97 12.96 2.70
C HIS A 799 -8.97 11.88 2.34
N ARG A 800 -7.81 11.84 3.02
CA ARG A 800 -6.74 10.85 2.81
C ARG A 800 -6.79 9.79 3.90
N VAL A 801 -6.79 8.52 3.51
CA VAL A 801 -6.69 7.37 4.42
C VAL A 801 -5.39 6.65 4.13
N GLU A 802 -4.66 6.34 5.19
CA GLU A 802 -3.41 5.57 5.16
C GLU A 802 -3.50 4.46 6.20
N ALA A 803 -3.36 3.21 5.78
CA ALA A 803 -3.37 2.05 6.65
C ALA A 803 -2.09 1.24 6.40
N GLU A 804 -1.38 0.89 7.46
CA GLU A 804 -0.16 0.09 7.40
C GLU A 804 -0.29 -1.10 8.34
N LYS A 805 0.09 -2.30 7.90
CA LYS A 805 0.30 -3.49 8.74
C LYS A 805 1.71 -3.97 8.50
N ASN A 806 2.55 -3.99 9.52
CA ASN A 806 3.88 -4.56 9.46
C ASN A 806 4.11 -5.57 10.60
N ILE A 807 5.29 -6.20 10.62
CA ILE A 807 5.67 -7.20 11.64
C ILE A 807 5.71 -6.63 13.08
N LYS A 808 5.74 -5.30 13.25
CA LYS A 808 5.80 -4.62 14.55
C LYS A 808 4.47 -4.07 15.03
N GLU A 809 3.73 -3.45 14.14
CA GLU A 809 2.50 -2.75 14.45
C GLU A 809 1.58 -2.65 13.23
N ALA A 810 0.31 -2.40 13.51
CA ALA A 810 -0.63 -1.87 12.54
C ALA A 810 -0.94 -0.42 12.88
N VAL A 811 -1.09 0.43 11.86
CA VAL A 811 -1.30 1.86 11.96
C VAL A 811 -2.45 2.25 11.03
N LEU A 812 -3.35 3.11 11.51
CA LEU A 812 -4.38 3.75 10.70
C LEU A 812 -4.27 5.27 10.89
N GLN A 813 -4.20 6.01 9.79
CA GLN A 813 -4.07 7.45 9.77
C GLN A 813 -5.08 8.10 8.82
N LEU A 814 -5.63 9.24 9.27
CA LEU A 814 -6.62 10.03 8.54
C LEU A 814 -6.13 11.48 8.40
N ASN A 815 -6.06 11.96 7.16
CA ASN A 815 -5.64 13.31 6.78
C ASN A 815 -4.26 13.73 7.35
N GLY A 816 -3.37 12.78 7.62
CA GLY A 816 -2.07 13.04 8.27
C GLY A 816 -2.16 13.51 9.73
N GLN A 817 -3.35 13.76 10.28
CA GLN A 817 -3.53 14.39 11.59
C GLN A 817 -3.96 13.40 12.68
N TYR A 818 -4.88 12.50 12.38
CA TYR A 818 -5.42 11.55 13.35
C TYR A 818 -4.80 10.18 13.10
N ARG A 819 -4.10 9.63 14.10
CA ARG A 819 -3.34 8.38 14.00
C ARG A 819 -3.70 7.47 15.16
N GLU A 820 -3.99 6.20 14.87
CA GLU A 820 -4.17 5.12 15.84
C GLU A 820 -3.19 3.99 15.48
N PHE A 821 -2.63 3.30 16.48
CA PHE A 821 -1.73 2.17 16.24
C PHE A 821 -1.94 1.04 17.25
N ARG A 822 -1.62 -0.19 16.84
CA ARG A 822 -1.71 -1.43 17.63
C ARG A 822 -0.43 -2.25 17.46
N PRO A 823 0.28 -2.61 18.53
CA PRO A 823 1.44 -3.51 18.44
C PRO A 823 1.04 -4.90 17.96
N SER A 824 1.88 -5.51 17.13
CA SER A 824 1.71 -6.88 16.64
C SER A 824 2.08 -7.89 17.75
N PRO A 825 1.32 -8.98 17.94
CA PRO A 825 1.66 -10.02 18.91
C PRO A 825 3.00 -10.68 18.58
N PRO A 826 3.86 -11.00 19.57
CA PRO A 826 5.17 -11.63 19.32
C PRO A 826 5.11 -13.07 18.78
N GLN A 827 3.92 -13.69 18.73
CA GLN A 827 3.69 -15.07 18.26
C GLN A 827 2.64 -15.15 17.14
N GLY A 828 2.27 -14.02 16.52
CA GLY A 828 1.21 -13.96 15.50
C GLY A 828 1.70 -14.26 14.08
N HIS A 829 0.76 -14.64 13.20
CA HIS A 829 1.01 -14.75 11.75
C HIS A 829 1.28 -13.36 11.16
N THR A 830 2.45 -13.16 10.57
CA THR A 830 2.87 -11.86 10.02
C THR A 830 2.38 -11.68 8.59
N ARG A 831 2.38 -12.75 7.81
CA ARG A 831 1.95 -12.77 6.41
C ARG A 831 0.44 -12.95 6.28
N LEU A 832 -0.18 -12.17 5.38
CA LEU A 832 -1.58 -12.38 4.97
C LEU A 832 -1.58 -13.11 3.63
N GLU A 833 -2.26 -14.26 3.56
CA GLU A 833 -2.43 -15.04 2.34
C GLU A 833 -3.86 -14.92 1.84
N PHE A 834 -4.01 -14.15 0.76
CA PHE A 834 -5.28 -13.93 0.09
C PHE A 834 -5.41 -14.85 -1.12
N TYR A 835 -6.60 -15.41 -1.33
CA TYR A 835 -6.93 -16.19 -2.54
C TYR A 835 -8.00 -15.51 -3.39
N SER A 836 -8.77 -14.56 -2.83
CA SER A 836 -9.78 -13.81 -3.57
C SER A 836 -9.17 -12.64 -4.33
N GLU A 837 -9.92 -12.14 -5.31
CA GLU A 837 -9.66 -10.83 -5.90
C GLU A 837 -9.82 -9.73 -4.86
N LEU A 838 -9.13 -8.60 -5.08
CA LEU A 838 -9.27 -7.39 -4.28
C LEU A 838 -10.50 -6.62 -4.73
N TYR A 839 -11.47 -6.42 -3.84
CA TYR A 839 -12.66 -5.61 -4.09
C TYR A 839 -12.45 -4.17 -3.59
N VAL A 840 -12.80 -3.21 -4.44
CA VAL A 840 -12.74 -1.77 -4.15
C VAL A 840 -14.14 -1.19 -4.32
N GLY A 841 -14.65 -0.53 -3.29
CA GLY A 841 -15.94 0.14 -3.29
C GLY A 841 -17.15 -0.74 -2.96
N ALA A 842 -16.99 -2.04 -2.68
CA ALA A 842 -18.04 -2.86 -2.09
C ALA A 842 -17.49 -4.02 -1.25
N SER A 843 -18.41 -4.74 -0.61
CA SER A 843 -18.17 -5.94 0.18
C SER A 843 -19.01 -7.10 -0.36
N SER A 844 -18.56 -8.34 -0.18
CA SER A 844 -19.33 -9.56 -0.41
C SER A 844 -20.53 -9.67 0.56
N GLY A 845 -21.53 -8.79 0.44
CA GLY A 845 -22.81 -8.86 1.18
C GLY A 845 -23.27 -7.60 1.92
N GLN A 846 -22.59 -6.45 1.79
CA GLN A 846 -23.00 -5.18 2.44
C GLN A 846 -23.15 -3.99 1.46
N ARG A 847 -23.67 -2.86 1.96
CA ARG A 847 -23.78 -1.59 1.23
C ARG A 847 -22.39 -1.08 0.87
N GLY A 848 -22.06 -1.05 -0.41
CA GLY A 848 -20.80 -0.53 -0.93
C GLY A 848 -20.65 0.99 -0.79
N PHE A 849 -19.46 1.47 -1.11
CA PHE A 849 -19.10 2.88 -1.11
C PHE A 849 -19.84 3.66 -2.19
N LEU A 850 -20.24 4.88 -1.82
CA LEU A 850 -20.84 5.86 -2.72
C LEU A 850 -19.97 7.12 -2.69
N GLY A 851 -19.59 7.63 -3.86
CA GLY A 851 -18.72 8.79 -3.97
C GLY A 851 -17.51 8.51 -4.84
N CYS A 852 -16.43 9.26 -4.64
CA CYS A 852 -15.21 9.13 -5.42
C CYS A 852 -14.06 8.56 -4.61
N MET A 853 -13.25 7.73 -5.24
CA MET A 853 -11.92 7.35 -4.75
C MET A 853 -10.86 7.74 -5.77
N ARG A 854 -9.67 8.11 -5.31
CA ARG A 854 -8.52 8.39 -6.18
C ARG A 854 -7.19 7.99 -5.55
N ALA A 855 -6.17 7.87 -6.40
CA ALA A 855 -4.79 7.60 -6.02
C ALA A 855 -4.66 6.38 -5.09
N LEU A 856 -5.36 5.28 -5.42
CA LEU A 856 -5.26 4.04 -4.67
C LEU A 856 -3.87 3.42 -4.90
N LYS A 857 -3.11 3.26 -3.82
CA LYS A 857 -1.83 2.57 -3.81
C LYS A 857 -1.80 1.49 -2.74
N ILE A 858 -1.19 0.37 -3.07
CA ILE A 858 -0.93 -0.76 -2.15
C ILE A 858 0.51 -1.22 -2.38
N ASN A 859 1.36 -1.25 -1.34
CA ASN A 859 2.77 -1.65 -1.41
C ASN A 859 3.57 -0.86 -2.47
N GLY A 860 3.37 0.44 -2.52
CA GLY A 860 3.95 1.34 -3.53
C GLY A 860 3.40 1.20 -4.97
N ALA A 861 2.62 0.16 -5.26
CA ALA A 861 2.01 -0.07 -6.57
C ALA A 861 0.72 0.75 -6.74
N THR A 862 0.59 1.44 -7.87
CA THR A 862 -0.61 2.23 -8.21
C THR A 862 -1.63 1.36 -8.92
N PHE A 863 -2.88 1.37 -8.43
CA PHE A 863 -4.00 0.65 -9.03
C PHE A 863 -4.78 1.60 -9.93
N ASP A 864 -4.80 1.35 -11.24
CA ASP A 864 -5.48 2.20 -12.23
C ASP A 864 -7.01 2.07 -12.11
N LEU A 865 -7.61 2.99 -11.35
CA LEU A 865 -9.04 3.06 -11.10
C LEU A 865 -9.78 3.56 -12.34
N GLU A 866 -9.17 4.50 -13.07
CA GLU A 866 -9.79 5.14 -14.23
C GLU A 866 -9.97 4.14 -15.39
N GLU A 867 -8.92 3.42 -15.76
CA GLU A 867 -9.00 2.39 -16.81
C GLU A 867 -9.94 1.25 -16.40
N ARG A 868 -9.94 0.86 -15.12
CA ARG A 868 -10.85 -0.18 -14.64
C ARG A 868 -12.32 0.26 -14.63
N ALA A 869 -12.58 1.53 -14.32
CA ALA A 869 -13.92 2.10 -14.32
C ALA A 869 -14.52 2.15 -15.74
N LYS A 870 -13.72 2.43 -16.78
CA LYS A 870 -14.21 2.47 -18.18
C LYS A 870 -14.93 1.19 -18.63
N VAL A 871 -14.57 0.05 -18.05
CA VAL A 871 -15.11 -1.27 -18.42
C VAL A 871 -16.10 -1.83 -17.38
N THR A 872 -16.37 -1.11 -16.28
CA THR A 872 -17.16 -1.62 -15.15
C THR A 872 -18.49 -0.89 -15.00
N PRO A 873 -19.65 -1.56 -15.14
CA PRO A 873 -20.96 -0.92 -14.95
C PRO A 873 -21.15 -0.35 -13.54
N GLY A 874 -21.76 0.82 -13.42
CA GLY A 874 -22.03 1.49 -12.14
C GLY A 874 -20.85 2.29 -11.56
N VAL A 875 -19.67 2.20 -12.19
CA VAL A 875 -18.49 3.00 -11.85
C VAL A 875 -18.09 3.86 -13.06
N ASN A 876 -17.90 5.15 -12.84
CA ASN A 876 -17.49 6.07 -13.91
C ASN A 876 -16.02 6.51 -13.72
N PRO A 877 -15.24 6.67 -14.80
CA PRO A 877 -13.88 7.21 -14.71
C PRO A 877 -13.88 8.68 -14.27
N GLY A 878 -12.92 9.05 -13.43
CA GLY A 878 -12.79 10.40 -12.88
C GLY A 878 -13.73 10.68 -11.69
N CYS A 879 -13.76 11.94 -11.25
CA CYS A 879 -14.64 12.43 -10.19
C CYS A 879 -15.24 13.79 -10.59
N GLN A 880 -16.17 13.78 -11.54
CA GLN A 880 -16.93 14.96 -11.96
C GLN A 880 -18.29 14.95 -11.27
N GLY A 881 -18.63 16.03 -10.54
CA GLY A 881 -19.92 16.16 -9.86
C GLY A 881 -21.07 16.34 -10.86
N HIS A 882 -22.25 15.84 -10.54
CA HIS A 882 -23.44 15.93 -11.39
C HIS A 882 -23.80 17.37 -11.72
N CYS A 883 -23.65 18.34 -10.81
CA CYS A 883 -23.94 19.74 -11.11
C CYS A 883 -23.05 20.34 -12.20
N SER A 884 -21.83 19.82 -12.41
CA SER A 884 -20.96 20.30 -13.51
C SER A 884 -21.47 19.88 -14.89
N SER A 885 -22.09 18.69 -14.99
CA SER A 885 -22.60 18.13 -16.23
C SER A 885 -24.09 18.42 -16.46
N TYR A 886 -24.88 18.38 -15.40
CA TYR A 886 -26.34 18.41 -15.42
C TYR A 886 -26.93 19.68 -14.77
N GLY A 887 -26.11 20.56 -14.19
CA GLY A 887 -26.60 21.80 -13.56
C GLY A 887 -27.36 22.71 -14.53
N MET A 888 -27.11 22.60 -15.83
CA MET A 888 -27.86 23.28 -16.89
C MET A 888 -29.36 22.91 -16.95
N HIS A 889 -29.76 21.83 -16.30
CA HIS A 889 -31.17 21.43 -16.19
C HIS A 889 -31.93 22.20 -15.11
N CYS A 890 -31.26 22.85 -14.16
CA CYS A 890 -31.91 23.79 -13.26
C CYS A 890 -32.25 25.07 -14.03
N ARG A 891 -33.55 25.30 -14.27
CA ARG A 891 -34.03 26.42 -15.08
C ARG A 891 -34.43 27.61 -14.19
N ASN A 892 -34.75 28.73 -14.83
CA ASN A 892 -35.34 29.91 -14.19
C ASN A 892 -34.57 30.47 -12.97
N GLY A 893 -33.23 30.38 -13.00
CA GLY A 893 -32.38 30.87 -11.92
C GLY A 893 -32.28 29.94 -10.70
N GLY A 894 -32.78 28.69 -10.81
CA GLY A 894 -32.60 27.67 -9.78
C GLY A 894 -31.14 27.27 -9.59
N LYS A 895 -30.71 27.05 -8.34
CA LYS A 895 -29.33 26.69 -8.01
C LYS A 895 -29.17 25.17 -7.97
N CYS A 896 -28.23 24.63 -8.74
CA CYS A 896 -27.91 23.20 -8.66
C CYS A 896 -27.22 22.87 -7.34
N VAL A 897 -27.70 21.82 -6.67
CA VAL A 897 -27.17 21.29 -5.41
C VAL A 897 -26.86 19.82 -5.61
N GLU A 898 -25.59 19.47 -5.40
CA GLU A 898 -25.09 18.10 -5.51
C GLU A 898 -25.72 17.19 -4.46
N GLN A 899 -26.08 15.96 -4.84
CA GLN A 899 -26.60 14.93 -3.95
C GLN A 899 -25.85 13.61 -4.16
N TYR A 900 -25.93 12.70 -3.20
CA TYR A 900 -25.25 11.40 -3.27
C TYR A 900 -25.71 10.51 -4.43
N ASN A 901 -26.93 10.73 -4.94
CA ASN A 901 -27.56 9.98 -6.03
C ASN A 901 -27.85 10.86 -7.26
N GLY A 902 -27.18 12.00 -7.39
CA GLY A 902 -27.37 12.90 -8.54
C GLY A 902 -27.28 14.37 -8.15
N TYR A 903 -28.25 15.16 -8.61
CA TYR A 903 -28.35 16.58 -8.31
C TYR A 903 -29.81 16.97 -8.07
N SER A 904 -29.99 18.10 -7.40
CA SER A 904 -31.30 18.72 -7.18
C SER A 904 -31.22 20.20 -7.52
N CYS A 905 -32.36 20.82 -7.83
CA CYS A 905 -32.43 22.25 -8.09
C CYS A 905 -33.12 22.95 -6.92
N ASP A 906 -32.41 23.86 -6.25
CA ASP A 906 -32.98 24.74 -5.24
C ASP A 906 -33.73 25.89 -5.93
N CYS A 907 -35.06 25.84 -5.83
CA CYS A 907 -35.98 26.81 -6.43
C CYS A 907 -36.49 27.85 -5.42
N SER A 908 -35.95 27.89 -4.20
CA SER A 908 -36.51 28.65 -3.07
C SER A 908 -36.58 30.16 -3.34
N LEU A 909 -35.62 30.70 -4.09
CA LEU A 909 -35.53 32.14 -4.44
C LEU A 909 -36.08 32.47 -5.84
N THR A 910 -36.87 31.57 -6.44
CA THR A 910 -37.44 31.74 -7.78
C THR A 910 -38.96 31.79 -7.72
N ALA A 911 -39.62 32.35 -8.74
CA ALA A 911 -41.09 32.29 -8.85
C ALA A 911 -41.65 30.93 -9.32
N TYR A 912 -40.84 29.88 -9.28
CA TYR A 912 -41.14 28.55 -9.83
C TYR A 912 -40.91 27.45 -8.77
N ASP A 913 -41.62 26.33 -8.89
CA ASP A 913 -41.50 25.09 -8.10
C ASP A 913 -41.02 23.93 -9.02
N GLY A 914 -41.01 22.71 -8.49
CA GLY A 914 -40.69 21.49 -9.23
C GLY A 914 -39.21 21.08 -9.18
N PRO A 915 -38.86 19.86 -9.58
CA PRO A 915 -37.51 19.29 -9.45
C PRO A 915 -36.45 20.03 -10.28
N TYR A 916 -36.87 20.80 -11.29
CA TYR A 916 -36.00 21.55 -12.20
C TYR A 916 -36.31 23.06 -12.20
N CYS A 917 -37.11 23.54 -11.24
CA CYS A 917 -37.57 24.94 -11.15
C CYS A 917 -38.36 25.41 -12.38
N THR A 918 -39.25 24.55 -12.90
CA THR A 918 -40.05 24.79 -14.12
C THR A 918 -41.55 24.94 -13.85
N ASP A 919 -42.02 24.64 -12.64
CA ASP A 919 -43.46 24.63 -12.34
C ASP A 919 -43.89 26.04 -11.93
N ASP A 920 -44.83 26.63 -12.66
CA ASP A 920 -45.25 28.01 -12.39
C ASP A 920 -45.99 28.13 -11.05
N VAL A 921 -45.57 29.09 -10.23
CA VAL A 921 -46.33 29.47 -9.04
C VAL A 921 -47.32 30.59 -9.41
N GLY A 922 -48.60 30.28 -9.31
CA GLY A 922 -49.70 31.20 -9.62
C GLY A 922 -50.80 31.22 -8.56
N GLY A 923 -51.57 32.30 -8.56
CA GLY A 923 -52.68 32.54 -7.64
C GLY A 923 -53.82 33.28 -8.33
N TYR A 924 -55.04 32.83 -8.06
CA TYR A 924 -56.27 33.48 -8.50
C TYR A 924 -56.72 34.52 -7.46
N PHE A 925 -56.98 35.73 -7.93
CA PHE A 925 -57.38 36.90 -7.15
C PHE A 925 -58.88 37.15 -7.34
N GLU A 926 -59.64 37.09 -6.26
CA GLU A 926 -61.04 37.54 -6.24
C GLU A 926 -61.14 39.06 -6.10
N THR A 927 -62.33 39.62 -6.34
CA THR A 927 -62.61 41.04 -6.17
C THR A 927 -62.16 41.57 -4.81
N GLY A 928 -61.28 42.56 -4.81
CA GLY A 928 -60.76 43.17 -3.59
C GLY A 928 -59.53 42.49 -2.97
N THR A 929 -59.01 41.41 -3.57
CA THR A 929 -57.84 40.68 -3.07
C THR A 929 -56.55 41.47 -3.25
N LEU A 930 -55.70 41.45 -2.23
CA LEU A 930 -54.41 42.13 -2.15
C LEU A 930 -53.35 41.18 -1.61
N VAL A 931 -52.20 41.11 -2.30
CA VAL A 931 -50.96 40.56 -1.77
C VAL A 931 -49.94 41.68 -1.64
N ARG A 932 -49.46 41.91 -0.41
CA ARG A 932 -48.43 42.92 -0.09
C ARG A 932 -47.17 42.22 0.39
N TYR A 933 -46.05 42.49 -0.28
CA TYR A 933 -44.71 42.12 0.17
C TYR A 933 -43.99 43.37 0.68
N ASP A 934 -43.42 43.31 1.87
CA ASP A 934 -42.69 44.43 2.50
C ASP A 934 -41.19 44.17 2.52
N PHE A 935 -40.37 45.13 2.08
CA PHE A 935 -38.92 45.04 2.27
C PHE A 935 -38.58 45.40 3.73
N LEU A 936 -37.64 44.67 4.34
CA LEU A 936 -37.24 44.95 5.72
C LEU A 936 -36.37 46.23 5.77
N PRO A 937 -36.58 47.13 6.76
CA PRO A 937 -35.70 48.27 6.95
C PRO A 937 -34.29 47.81 7.32
N GLU A 938 -33.24 48.48 6.83
CA GLU A 938 -31.88 48.23 7.32
C GLU A 938 -31.79 48.55 8.83
N VAL A 939 -31.72 47.51 9.65
CA VAL A 939 -31.44 47.66 11.09
C VAL A 939 -29.93 47.78 11.27
N GLY A 940 -29.49 48.83 11.96
CA GLY A 940 -28.09 49.11 12.26
C GLY A 940 -27.35 47.97 13.02
N PRO A 941 -26.02 48.07 13.20
CA PRO A 941 -25.11 46.94 13.37
C PRO A 941 -25.20 46.10 14.66
N PHE A 942 -26.21 46.30 15.51
CA PHE A 942 -26.18 45.81 16.90
C PHE A 942 -27.19 44.69 17.26
N ALA A 943 -27.90 44.09 16.29
CA ALA A 943 -28.86 43.01 16.57
C ALA A 943 -28.64 41.70 15.78
N LEU A 944 -27.45 41.46 15.20
CA LEU A 944 -27.12 40.24 14.44
C LEU A 944 -26.29 39.24 15.26
N ARG A 945 -26.82 38.74 16.39
CA ARG A 945 -26.16 37.63 17.11
C ARG A 945 -27.00 36.39 17.40
N GLU A 946 -28.31 36.38 17.12
CA GLU A 946 -29.15 35.20 17.42
C GLU A 946 -29.90 34.57 16.23
N VAL A 947 -29.63 34.96 14.97
CA VAL A 947 -30.34 34.38 13.81
C VAL A 947 -29.42 33.74 12.74
N ASN A 948 -28.09 33.76 12.93
CA ASN A 948 -27.16 33.14 11.97
C ASN A 948 -27.06 31.60 12.05
N SER A 949 -27.98 30.92 12.74
CA SER A 949 -28.00 29.45 12.85
C SER A 949 -29.01 28.75 11.94
N LEU A 950 -29.75 29.47 11.08
CA LEU A 950 -30.71 28.86 10.15
C LEU A 950 -30.62 29.52 8.77
N SER A 951 -30.08 28.78 7.79
CA SER A 951 -30.16 29.00 6.32
C SER A 951 -29.54 30.28 5.74
N GLY A 952 -28.63 30.11 4.77
CA GLY A 952 -27.96 31.17 4.01
C GLY A 952 -28.86 31.89 3.00
N VAL A 953 -29.94 32.52 3.49
CA VAL A 953 -30.82 33.37 2.70
C VAL A 953 -30.59 34.82 3.13
N SER A 954 -29.94 35.60 2.27
CA SER A 954 -29.90 37.06 2.41
C SER A 954 -31.30 37.62 2.18
N VAL A 955 -31.98 38.06 3.24
CA VAL A 955 -33.29 38.72 3.11
C VAL A 955 -33.07 40.09 2.45
N PRO A 956 -33.76 40.42 1.34
CA PRO A 956 -33.56 41.69 0.65
C PRO A 956 -33.97 42.90 1.51
N SER A 957 -33.06 43.86 1.70
CA SER A 957 -33.28 45.13 2.41
C SER A 957 -33.76 46.25 1.48
N GLU A 958 -34.29 47.33 2.06
CA GLU A 958 -34.61 48.57 1.34
C GLU A 958 -33.39 49.07 0.54
N ALA A 959 -33.55 49.25 -0.78
CA ALA A 959 -32.45 49.62 -1.67
C ALA A 959 -32.86 50.73 -2.64
N ASN A 960 -31.88 51.53 -3.05
CA ASN A 960 -32.03 52.45 -4.19
C ASN A 960 -31.63 51.71 -5.47
N LEU A 961 -32.53 51.65 -6.46
CA LEU A 961 -32.32 50.86 -7.67
C LEU A 961 -32.04 51.75 -8.88
N THR A 962 -30.92 51.52 -9.55
CA THR A 962 -30.64 52.06 -10.90
C THR A 962 -30.95 51.05 -12.01
N GLN A 963 -31.18 49.79 -11.62
CA GLN A 963 -31.59 48.69 -12.49
C GLN A 963 -32.62 47.83 -11.76
N GLU A 964 -33.71 47.45 -12.44
CA GLU A 964 -34.68 46.49 -11.93
C GLU A 964 -35.27 45.63 -13.05
N GLU A 965 -35.69 44.43 -12.67
CA GLU A 965 -36.38 43.47 -13.52
C GLU A 965 -37.69 43.03 -12.86
N LEU A 966 -38.80 43.21 -13.58
CA LEU A 966 -40.13 42.77 -13.20
C LEU A 966 -40.65 41.78 -14.24
N VAL A 967 -40.83 40.54 -13.85
CA VAL A 967 -41.41 39.48 -14.67
C VAL A 967 -42.70 39.01 -14.00
N PHE A 968 -43.77 38.89 -14.77
CA PHE A 968 -44.99 38.25 -14.30
C PHE A 968 -45.85 37.81 -15.49
N SER A 969 -46.84 36.96 -15.21
CA SER A 969 -47.87 36.60 -16.16
C SER A 969 -49.25 36.82 -15.56
N PHE A 970 -50.23 37.18 -16.38
CA PHE A 970 -51.58 37.44 -15.93
C PHE A 970 -52.62 36.93 -16.91
N SER A 971 -53.78 36.53 -16.41
CA SER A 971 -54.98 36.26 -17.21
C SER A 971 -56.18 36.92 -16.55
N THR A 972 -56.93 37.71 -17.30
CA THR A 972 -58.12 38.39 -16.80
C THR A 972 -59.08 38.72 -17.93
N SER A 973 -60.35 38.84 -17.58
CA SER A 973 -61.41 39.41 -18.43
C SER A 973 -61.98 40.71 -17.84
N SER A 974 -61.32 41.27 -16.81
CA SER A 974 -61.77 42.44 -16.05
C SER A 974 -60.90 43.66 -16.39
N THR A 975 -61.55 44.79 -16.68
CA THR A 975 -60.90 46.09 -16.93
C THR A 975 -61.79 47.21 -16.40
N PRO A 976 -61.23 48.32 -15.89
CA PRO A 976 -59.81 48.60 -15.67
C PRO A 976 -59.28 47.88 -14.41
N SER A 977 -57.98 47.58 -14.35
CA SER A 977 -57.38 46.93 -13.16
C SER A 977 -55.90 47.22 -12.99
N ILE A 978 -55.41 47.23 -11.75
CA ILE A 978 -53.97 47.30 -11.43
C ILE A 978 -53.39 45.90 -11.22
N LEU A 979 -52.31 45.56 -11.93
CA LEU A 979 -51.69 44.23 -11.88
C LEU A 979 -50.61 44.18 -10.80
N VAL A 980 -49.63 45.08 -10.92
CA VAL A 980 -48.48 45.20 -10.01
C VAL A 980 -48.27 46.67 -9.69
N TYR A 981 -48.06 46.99 -8.41
CA TYR A 981 -47.69 48.32 -7.94
C TYR A 981 -46.52 48.19 -6.97
N ILE A 982 -45.42 48.87 -7.27
CA ILE A 982 -44.21 48.88 -6.43
C ILE A 982 -44.08 50.29 -5.86
N SER A 983 -44.15 50.40 -4.54
CA SER A 983 -44.09 51.67 -3.81
C SER A 983 -42.69 51.94 -3.27
N SER A 984 -42.38 53.23 -3.14
CA SER A 984 -41.22 53.76 -2.43
C SER A 984 -41.63 54.40 -1.10
N ARG A 985 -40.66 54.67 -0.22
CA ARG A 985 -40.81 55.65 0.88
C ARG A 985 -40.83 57.10 0.38
N THR A 986 -40.27 57.35 -0.80
CA THR A 986 -40.44 58.59 -1.57
C THR A 986 -41.72 58.53 -2.40
N GLN A 987 -42.03 59.58 -3.17
CA GLN A 987 -43.18 59.56 -4.10
C GLN A 987 -42.91 58.71 -5.37
N ASP A 988 -41.77 58.03 -5.45
CA ASP A 988 -41.42 57.19 -6.60
C ASP A 988 -42.28 55.91 -6.64
N TYR A 989 -42.70 55.48 -7.83
CA TYR A 989 -43.41 54.23 -8.01
C TYR A 989 -43.27 53.65 -9.43
N LEU A 990 -43.46 52.33 -9.52
CA LEU A 990 -43.69 51.60 -10.75
C LEU A 990 -45.07 50.93 -10.69
N ALA A 991 -45.93 51.22 -11.66
CA ALA A 991 -47.26 50.63 -11.75
C ALA A 991 -47.51 50.02 -13.13
N VAL A 992 -48.09 48.81 -13.16
CA VAL A 992 -48.57 48.17 -14.39
C VAL A 992 -50.08 47.99 -14.30
N VAL A 993 -50.80 48.60 -15.23
CA VAL A 993 -52.28 48.69 -15.22
C VAL A 993 -52.89 48.29 -16.55
N LEU A 994 -54.12 47.78 -16.52
CA LEU A 994 -54.99 47.61 -17.68
C LEU A 994 -55.97 48.76 -17.76
N ARG A 995 -55.99 49.43 -18.92
CA ARG A 995 -56.90 50.54 -19.20
C ARG A 995 -58.34 50.04 -19.43
N HIS A 996 -59.31 50.95 -19.49
CA HIS A 996 -60.73 50.62 -19.74
C HIS A 996 -60.98 49.89 -21.08
N ASN A 997 -60.13 50.12 -22.07
CA ASN A 997 -60.12 49.44 -23.36
C ASN A 997 -59.30 48.12 -23.34
N GLY A 998 -58.75 47.75 -22.18
CA GLY A 998 -57.95 46.55 -21.96
C GLY A 998 -56.52 46.59 -22.48
N THR A 999 -56.03 47.74 -22.93
CA THR A 999 -54.61 47.90 -23.30
C THR A 999 -53.74 48.00 -22.05
N LEU A 1000 -52.55 47.40 -22.09
CA LEU A 1000 -51.59 47.40 -20.99
C LEU A 1000 -50.84 48.74 -20.96
N GLN A 1001 -50.71 49.35 -19.78
CA GLN A 1001 -49.96 50.59 -19.59
C GLN A 1001 -48.98 50.41 -18.42
N VAL A 1002 -47.72 50.76 -18.66
CA VAL A 1002 -46.66 50.83 -17.63
C VAL A 1002 -46.45 52.28 -17.25
N ARG A 1003 -46.36 52.58 -15.96
CA ARG A 1003 -46.21 53.94 -15.43
C ARG A 1003 -45.00 53.99 -14.51
N TYR A 1004 -44.08 54.92 -14.79
CA TYR A 1004 -42.91 55.22 -13.98
C TYR A 1004 -43.00 56.63 -13.42
N SER A 1005 -42.89 56.77 -12.10
CA SER A 1005 -42.68 58.03 -11.42
C SER A 1005 -41.37 57.89 -10.63
N LEU A 1006 -40.28 58.51 -11.07
CA LEU A 1006 -38.97 58.42 -10.42
C LEU A 1006 -38.46 59.78 -9.94
N GLY A 1007 -39.31 60.81 -9.95
CA GLY A 1007 -38.91 62.20 -9.69
C GLY A 1007 -38.46 62.97 -10.94
N GLY A 1008 -38.53 64.30 -10.89
CA GLY A 1008 -38.14 65.22 -11.97
C GLY A 1008 -39.24 65.59 -12.98
N LEU A 1009 -40.29 64.77 -13.11
CA LEU A 1009 -41.48 65.05 -13.94
C LEU A 1009 -42.70 65.46 -13.09
N ILE A 1010 -43.58 66.31 -13.64
CA ILE A 1010 -44.86 66.70 -12.99
C ILE A 1010 -45.90 65.57 -13.08
N GLU A 1011 -45.89 64.83 -14.19
CA GLU A 1011 -46.75 63.67 -14.43
C GLU A 1011 -45.87 62.42 -14.64
N PRO A 1012 -46.36 61.21 -14.28
CA PRO A 1012 -45.60 59.98 -14.46
C PRO A 1012 -45.36 59.69 -15.94
N TYR A 1013 -44.19 59.16 -16.27
CA TYR A 1013 -43.89 58.67 -17.61
C TYR A 1013 -44.72 57.41 -17.88
N THR A 1014 -45.53 57.43 -18.94
CA THR A 1014 -46.42 56.32 -19.28
C THR A 1014 -46.03 55.69 -20.61
N ILE A 1015 -46.04 54.36 -20.65
CA ILE A 1015 -45.78 53.53 -21.83
C ILE A 1015 -47.07 52.77 -22.11
N ASP A 1016 -47.76 53.13 -23.19
CA ASP A 1016 -48.91 52.37 -23.69
C ASP A 1016 -48.38 51.19 -24.53
N VAL A 1017 -48.57 49.98 -24.02
CA VAL A 1017 -48.02 48.73 -24.57
C VAL A 1017 -49.10 48.02 -25.38
N ASP A 1018 -48.91 48.01 -26.69
CA ASP A 1018 -49.85 47.42 -27.67
C ASP A 1018 -51.25 48.09 -27.62
N HIS A 1019 -51.93 48.16 -28.77
CA HIS A 1019 -53.29 48.71 -28.85
C HIS A 1019 -54.38 47.61 -28.75
N ARG A 1020 -53.97 46.35 -28.54
CA ARG A 1020 -54.87 45.21 -28.39
C ARG A 1020 -55.43 45.09 -26.97
N ASN A 1021 -56.64 44.55 -26.86
CA ASN A 1021 -57.27 44.24 -25.58
C ASN A 1021 -56.66 42.96 -24.99
N MET A 1022 -55.94 43.12 -23.88
CA MET A 1022 -55.23 42.07 -23.14
C MET A 1022 -56.10 41.44 -22.04
N ALA A 1023 -57.31 41.95 -21.80
CA ALA A 1023 -58.29 41.36 -20.89
C ALA A 1023 -59.22 40.41 -21.64
N ASN A 1024 -58.63 39.42 -22.31
CA ASN A 1024 -59.31 38.45 -23.18
C ASN A 1024 -59.47 37.07 -22.50
N GLY A 1025 -59.10 36.94 -21.23
CA GLY A 1025 -59.11 35.69 -20.47
C GLY A 1025 -57.95 34.72 -20.76
N GLN A 1026 -57.05 35.04 -21.69
CA GLN A 1026 -55.85 34.25 -21.98
C GLN A 1026 -54.67 34.67 -21.10
N PRO A 1027 -53.71 33.77 -20.82
CA PRO A 1027 -52.50 34.11 -20.09
C PRO A 1027 -51.55 34.92 -20.99
N HIS A 1028 -51.12 36.07 -20.47
CA HIS A 1028 -50.14 36.95 -21.08
C HIS A 1028 -48.91 37.08 -20.19
N SER A 1029 -47.72 37.06 -20.77
CA SER A 1029 -46.43 37.19 -20.08
C SER A 1029 -45.84 38.59 -20.30
N VAL A 1030 -45.39 39.22 -19.24
CA VAL A 1030 -44.82 40.57 -19.25
C VAL A 1030 -43.45 40.53 -18.60
N ASN A 1031 -42.42 40.95 -19.33
CA ASN A 1031 -41.09 41.18 -18.80
C ASN A 1031 -40.70 42.66 -19.01
N ILE A 1032 -40.39 43.35 -17.91
CA ILE A 1032 -39.98 44.75 -17.90
C ILE A 1032 -38.61 44.82 -17.22
N THR A 1033 -37.58 45.22 -17.98
CA THR A 1033 -36.25 45.48 -17.43
C THR A 1033 -35.90 46.94 -17.64
N ARG A 1034 -35.52 47.65 -16.58
CA ARG A 1034 -34.96 48.99 -16.68
C ARG A 1034 -33.49 48.97 -16.31
N ASN A 1035 -32.66 49.60 -17.12
CA ASN A 1035 -31.26 49.90 -16.81
C ASN A 1035 -31.02 51.40 -17.04
N LEU A 1036 -30.83 52.14 -15.94
CA LEU A 1036 -30.73 53.61 -15.96
C LEU A 1036 -31.94 54.24 -16.66
N ARG A 1037 -31.74 54.80 -17.85
CA ARG A 1037 -32.81 55.44 -18.66
C ARG A 1037 -33.45 54.48 -19.66
N GLU A 1038 -32.84 53.35 -19.96
CA GLU A 1038 -33.35 52.40 -20.95
C GLU A 1038 -34.35 51.45 -20.29
N ILE A 1039 -35.57 51.38 -20.83
CA ILE A 1039 -36.61 50.42 -20.41
C ILE A 1039 -36.84 49.47 -21.57
N ARG A 1040 -36.61 48.17 -21.37
CA ARG A 1040 -36.94 47.12 -22.32
C ARG A 1040 -38.17 46.38 -21.83
N LEU A 1041 -39.14 46.23 -22.72
CA LEU A 1041 -40.39 45.56 -22.44
C LEU A 1041 -40.65 44.46 -23.45
N GLN A 1042 -40.91 43.26 -22.95
CA GLN A 1042 -41.33 42.12 -23.74
C GLN A 1042 -42.74 41.70 -23.31
N LEU A 1043 -43.65 41.67 -24.28
CA LEU A 1043 -45.01 41.16 -24.11
C LEU A 1043 -45.13 39.84 -24.86
N ASP A 1044 -45.54 38.77 -24.19
CA ASP A 1044 -45.64 37.42 -24.72
C ASP A 1044 -44.37 37.01 -25.49
N HIS A 1045 -44.53 36.46 -26.70
CA HIS A 1045 -43.42 36.11 -27.60
C HIS A 1045 -43.16 37.21 -28.64
N TYR A 1046 -43.68 38.42 -28.44
CA TYR A 1046 -43.42 39.55 -29.34
C TYR A 1046 -41.98 40.07 -29.14
N PRO A 1047 -41.39 40.71 -30.17
CA PRO A 1047 -40.07 41.32 -30.05
C PRO A 1047 -40.00 42.32 -28.91
N VAL A 1048 -38.84 42.38 -28.26
CA VAL A 1048 -38.57 43.34 -27.17
C VAL A 1048 -38.66 44.76 -27.71
N SER A 1049 -39.50 45.58 -27.08
CA SER A 1049 -39.63 47.01 -27.36
C SER A 1049 -38.78 47.81 -26.39
N THR A 1050 -37.97 48.74 -26.90
CA THR A 1050 -37.11 49.60 -26.08
C THR A 1050 -37.69 51.01 -26.02
N TYR A 1051 -37.79 51.54 -24.80
CA TYR A 1051 -38.22 52.90 -24.47
C TYR A 1051 -37.12 53.60 -23.68
N THR A 1052 -37.15 54.94 -23.66
CA THR A 1052 -36.15 55.73 -22.93
C THR A 1052 -36.85 56.76 -22.05
N LEU A 1053 -36.48 56.80 -20.78
CA LEU A 1053 -36.96 57.81 -19.84
C LEU A 1053 -36.57 59.22 -20.31
N PRO A 1054 -37.48 60.21 -20.22
CA PRO A 1054 -37.18 61.59 -20.57
C PRO A 1054 -35.94 62.13 -19.84
N GLU A 1055 -35.16 63.01 -20.46
CA GLU A 1055 -33.94 63.58 -19.85
C GLU A 1055 -34.20 64.28 -18.50
N THR A 1056 -35.40 64.86 -18.36
CA THR A 1056 -35.87 65.54 -17.15
C THR A 1056 -36.33 64.60 -16.04
N SER A 1057 -36.51 63.30 -16.30
CA SER A 1057 -36.76 62.28 -15.30
C SER A 1057 -35.47 61.90 -14.58
N ASP A 1058 -35.55 61.64 -13.28
CA ASP A 1058 -34.47 60.97 -12.55
C ASP A 1058 -34.28 59.51 -13.05
N THR A 1059 -33.16 58.92 -12.65
CA THR A 1059 -32.71 57.57 -13.03
C THR A 1059 -32.63 56.60 -11.85
N GLN A 1060 -32.82 57.09 -10.62
CA GLN A 1060 -32.77 56.27 -9.41
C GLN A 1060 -34.19 56.04 -8.89
N PHE A 1061 -34.56 54.78 -8.66
CA PHE A 1061 -35.78 54.41 -7.95
C PHE A 1061 -35.44 54.33 -6.47
N ASN A 1062 -35.77 55.38 -5.72
CA ASN A 1062 -35.28 55.56 -4.36
C ASN A 1062 -36.08 54.71 -3.37
N LEU A 1063 -35.43 54.15 -2.36
CA LEU A 1063 -36.04 53.54 -1.15
C LEU A 1063 -37.28 52.67 -1.42
N VAL A 1064 -37.14 51.63 -2.25
CA VAL A 1064 -38.24 50.71 -2.56
C VAL A 1064 -38.73 50.04 -1.27
N LYS A 1065 -40.04 50.13 -1.02
CA LYS A 1065 -40.68 49.81 0.27
C LYS A 1065 -41.54 48.56 0.19
N SER A 1066 -42.44 48.48 -0.79
CA SER A 1066 -43.43 47.39 -0.84
C SER A 1066 -43.83 47.05 -2.28
N ILE A 1067 -44.21 45.79 -2.49
CA ILE A 1067 -44.82 45.30 -3.74
C ILE A 1067 -46.27 44.92 -3.44
N PHE A 1068 -47.20 45.44 -4.24
CA PHE A 1068 -48.62 45.12 -4.17
C PHE A 1068 -49.07 44.44 -5.45
N LEU A 1069 -49.81 43.34 -5.29
CA LEU A 1069 -50.47 42.60 -6.36
C LEU A 1069 -51.98 42.61 -6.12
N GLY A 1070 -52.77 42.79 -7.17
CA GLY A 1070 -54.23 42.75 -7.05
C GLY A 1070 -54.83 44.13 -6.80
N LYS A 1071 -55.11 44.43 -5.54
CA LYS A 1071 -55.57 45.74 -5.06
C LYS A 1071 -54.44 46.46 -4.34
N VAL A 1072 -54.38 47.78 -4.38
CA VAL A 1072 -53.36 48.57 -3.69
C VAL A 1072 -53.95 49.24 -2.46
N PHE A 1073 -53.32 49.04 -1.30
CA PHE A 1073 -53.64 49.73 -0.06
C PHE A 1073 -52.35 50.21 0.60
N GLU A 1074 -52.04 51.49 0.46
CA GLU A 1074 -50.84 52.12 1.00
C GLU A 1074 -51.21 53.37 1.81
N THR A 1075 -50.45 53.65 2.86
CA THR A 1075 -50.64 54.83 3.72
C THR A 1075 -49.67 55.93 3.31
N GLY A 1076 -50.14 56.95 2.57
CA GLY A 1076 -49.31 58.05 2.06
C GLY A 1076 -49.93 58.79 0.87
N GLN A 1077 -49.14 59.65 0.19
CA GLN A 1077 -49.53 60.24 -1.10
C GLN A 1077 -49.33 59.21 -2.22
N ILE A 1078 -50.44 58.72 -2.77
CA ILE A 1078 -50.50 57.83 -3.92
C ILE A 1078 -51.07 58.65 -5.09
N ASP A 1079 -50.66 58.35 -6.32
CA ASP A 1079 -51.24 58.98 -7.51
C ASP A 1079 -52.78 58.80 -7.48
N PRO A 1080 -53.57 59.89 -7.33
CA PRO A 1080 -55.01 59.81 -7.22
C PRO A 1080 -55.64 59.18 -8.48
N ILE A 1081 -54.99 59.32 -9.64
CA ILE A 1081 -55.44 58.70 -10.90
C ILE A 1081 -55.39 57.18 -10.80
N ILE A 1082 -54.39 56.61 -10.10
CA ILE A 1082 -54.27 55.16 -9.95
C ILE A 1082 -55.38 54.61 -9.07
N ILE A 1083 -55.66 55.30 -7.95
CA ILE A 1083 -56.69 54.88 -7.01
C ILE A 1083 -58.10 55.02 -7.60
N GLU A 1084 -58.40 56.17 -8.20
CA GLU A 1084 -59.74 56.46 -8.74
C GLU A 1084 -60.07 55.63 -9.97
N ARG A 1085 -59.08 55.35 -10.85
CA ARG A 1085 -59.34 54.70 -12.15
C ARG A 1085 -59.07 53.20 -12.20
N TYR A 1086 -58.10 52.68 -11.45
CA TYR A 1086 -57.62 51.29 -11.62
C TYR A 1086 -57.75 50.41 -10.36
N ASN A 1087 -57.97 51.00 -9.19
CA ASN A 1087 -57.91 50.30 -7.90
C ASN A 1087 -59.27 49.82 -7.36
N THR A 1088 -60.38 50.17 -8.02
CA THR A 1088 -61.74 49.76 -7.61
C THR A 1088 -62.45 49.05 -8.78
N PRO A 1089 -62.69 47.73 -8.72
CA PRO A 1089 -62.51 46.82 -7.57
C PRO A 1089 -61.09 46.26 -7.37
N GLY A 1090 -60.12 46.64 -8.20
CA GLY A 1090 -58.76 46.05 -8.25
C GLY A 1090 -58.68 44.93 -9.30
N PHE A 1091 -57.58 44.18 -9.33
CA PHE A 1091 -57.46 43.06 -10.27
C PHE A 1091 -58.24 41.82 -9.83
N VAL A 1092 -58.91 41.22 -10.82
CA VAL A 1092 -59.67 39.97 -10.71
C VAL A 1092 -59.21 39.07 -11.84
N GLY A 1093 -58.70 37.90 -11.52
CA GLY A 1093 -58.06 37.02 -12.49
C GLY A 1093 -56.89 36.27 -11.89
N CYS A 1094 -56.03 35.70 -12.71
CA CYS A 1094 -54.90 34.90 -12.25
C CYS A 1094 -53.59 35.63 -12.50
N LEU A 1095 -52.73 35.72 -11.48
CA LEU A 1095 -51.32 36.15 -11.62
C LEU A 1095 -50.41 34.95 -11.39
N SER A 1096 -49.36 34.81 -12.18
CA SER A 1096 -48.31 33.78 -12.01
C SER A 1096 -46.93 34.34 -12.35
N ARG A 1097 -45.88 33.59 -11.98
CA ARG A 1097 -44.46 33.94 -12.27
C ARG A 1097 -44.05 35.33 -11.78
N VAL A 1098 -44.70 35.85 -10.75
CA VAL A 1098 -44.44 37.21 -10.26
C VAL A 1098 -43.08 37.22 -9.57
N GLN A 1099 -42.12 37.87 -10.21
CA GLN A 1099 -40.76 38.04 -9.72
C GLN A 1099 -40.30 39.48 -9.95
N PHE A 1100 -39.83 40.10 -8.88
CA PHE A 1100 -39.16 41.40 -8.92
C PHE A 1100 -37.73 41.21 -8.42
N ASN A 1101 -36.75 41.35 -9.32
CA ASN A 1101 -35.36 40.98 -9.08
C ASN A 1101 -35.25 39.53 -8.54
N SER A 1102 -34.75 39.33 -7.32
CA SER A 1102 -34.63 38.03 -6.65
C SER A 1102 -35.81 37.70 -5.71
N VAL A 1103 -36.90 38.48 -5.74
CA VAL A 1103 -38.05 38.32 -4.84
C VAL A 1103 -39.26 37.78 -5.59
N ALA A 1104 -39.82 36.68 -5.10
CA ALA A 1104 -41.05 36.06 -5.62
C ALA A 1104 -42.23 36.26 -4.64
N PRO A 1105 -42.89 37.45 -4.64
CA PRO A 1105 -43.88 37.82 -3.63
C PRO A 1105 -45.11 36.89 -3.61
N LEU A 1106 -45.54 36.41 -4.78
CA LEU A 1106 -46.68 35.51 -4.89
C LEU A 1106 -46.36 34.11 -4.35
N LYS A 1107 -45.14 33.61 -4.57
CA LYS A 1107 -44.69 32.32 -4.01
C LYS A 1107 -44.58 32.40 -2.50
N ALA A 1108 -44.01 33.49 -1.98
CA ALA A 1108 -43.94 33.75 -0.55
C ALA A 1108 -45.34 33.83 0.10
N ALA A 1109 -46.36 34.35 -0.60
CA ALA A 1109 -47.74 34.34 -0.09
C ALA A 1109 -48.36 32.93 -0.02
N LEU A 1110 -48.05 32.04 -0.97
CA LEU A 1110 -48.74 30.76 -1.17
C LEU A 1110 -48.04 29.54 -0.52
N ARG A 1111 -46.76 29.65 -0.18
CA ARG A 1111 -45.93 28.51 0.27
C ARG A 1111 -45.32 28.66 1.67
N SER A 1112 -45.43 29.82 2.30
CA SER A 1112 -44.69 30.09 3.54
C SER A 1112 -45.46 29.76 4.81
N GLY A 1113 -44.76 29.16 5.79
CA GLY A 1113 -45.21 29.03 7.19
C GLY A 1113 -44.60 30.11 8.07
N LEU A 1114 -45.45 30.80 8.85
CA LEU A 1114 -45.18 31.60 10.06
C LEU A 1114 -43.76 32.22 10.23
N SER A 1115 -43.32 33.11 9.34
CA SER A 1115 -42.50 34.32 9.65
C SER A 1115 -42.09 35.09 8.38
N THR A 1116 -43.04 35.52 7.56
CA THR A 1116 -42.72 36.14 6.26
C THR A 1116 -43.11 37.60 6.14
N PRO A 1117 -42.35 38.40 5.36
CA PRO A 1117 -42.65 39.81 5.09
C PRO A 1117 -43.80 39.99 4.08
N VAL A 1118 -44.81 39.13 4.13
CA VAL A 1118 -45.94 39.10 3.18
C VAL A 1118 -47.25 39.10 3.94
N SER A 1119 -48.17 39.96 3.53
CA SER A 1119 -49.54 40.01 4.04
C SER A 1119 -50.55 39.87 2.90
N THR A 1120 -51.57 39.03 3.13
CA THR A 1120 -52.64 38.75 2.16
C THR A 1120 -53.98 39.18 2.74
N HIS A 1121 -54.74 39.99 2.01
CA HIS A 1121 -56.09 40.41 2.38
C HIS A 1121 -57.07 40.05 1.26
N GLY A 1122 -58.20 39.42 1.59
CA GLY A 1122 -59.13 38.86 0.60
C GLY A 1122 -58.90 37.36 0.36
N ILE A 1123 -59.41 36.83 -0.76
CA ILE A 1123 -59.35 35.40 -1.08
C ILE A 1123 -58.34 35.18 -2.22
N LEU A 1124 -57.20 34.60 -1.88
CA LEU A 1124 -56.14 34.19 -2.81
C LEU A 1124 -56.12 32.66 -2.89
N VAL A 1125 -56.39 32.10 -4.07
CA VAL A 1125 -56.43 30.64 -4.28
C VAL A 1125 -55.25 30.20 -5.14
N PRO A 1126 -54.41 29.23 -4.73
CA PRO A 1126 -53.36 28.69 -5.59
C PRO A 1126 -53.95 28.20 -6.93
N SER A 1127 -53.36 28.61 -8.04
CA SER A 1127 -53.85 28.27 -9.38
C SER A 1127 -52.69 28.17 -10.37
N ASN A 1128 -52.83 27.29 -11.37
CA ASN A 1128 -51.83 27.17 -12.44
C ASN A 1128 -51.94 28.28 -13.50
N CYS A 1129 -52.92 29.18 -13.37
CA CYS A 1129 -53.13 30.33 -14.25
C CYS A 1129 -53.11 30.02 -15.77
N GLY A 1130 -53.50 28.81 -16.17
CA GLY A 1130 -53.51 28.38 -17.57
C GLY A 1130 -52.12 28.06 -18.15
N ALA A 1131 -51.10 27.91 -17.32
CA ALA A 1131 -49.77 27.48 -17.76
C ALA A 1131 -49.79 26.03 -18.27
N SER A 1132 -49.22 25.81 -19.47
CA SER A 1132 -48.98 24.46 -19.99
C SER A 1132 -47.66 23.93 -19.42
N PRO A 1133 -47.61 22.74 -18.80
CA PRO A 1133 -46.36 22.19 -18.29
C PRO A 1133 -45.40 21.91 -19.45
N LEU A 1134 -44.16 22.39 -19.34
CA LEU A 1134 -43.07 21.93 -20.20
C LEU A 1134 -42.75 20.49 -19.82
N THR A 1135 -43.18 19.54 -20.65
CA THR A 1135 -42.86 18.12 -20.47
C THR A 1135 -41.43 17.86 -20.93
N ILE A 1136 -40.46 18.16 -20.07
CA ILE A 1136 -39.14 17.54 -20.16
C ILE A 1136 -39.35 16.10 -19.69
N SER A 1137 -39.00 15.11 -20.54
CA SER A 1137 -39.12 13.70 -20.15
C SER A 1137 -38.32 13.47 -18.87
N PRO A 1138 -38.90 12.89 -17.81
CA PRO A 1138 -38.10 12.54 -16.65
C PRO A 1138 -37.04 11.53 -17.11
N MET A 1139 -35.78 11.80 -16.80
CA MET A 1139 -34.84 10.68 -16.67
C MET A 1139 -35.45 9.76 -15.61
N ALA A 1140 -35.46 8.45 -15.88
CA ALA A 1140 -35.83 7.47 -14.88
C ALA A 1140 -35.02 7.78 -13.62
N SER A 1141 -35.69 8.22 -12.55
CA SER A 1141 -35.10 8.10 -11.23
C SER A 1141 -34.70 6.64 -11.13
N ALA A 1142 -33.42 6.38 -10.90
CA ALA A 1142 -33.03 5.08 -10.40
C ALA A 1142 -33.83 4.93 -9.10
N SER A 1143 -34.90 4.15 -9.16
CA SER A 1143 -35.75 3.88 -8.02
C SER A 1143 -34.85 3.40 -6.91
N ASP A 1144 -34.67 4.23 -5.87
CA ASP A 1144 -34.03 3.80 -4.64
C ASP A 1144 -34.81 2.60 -4.12
N PRO A 1145 -34.22 1.40 -4.03
CA PRO A 1145 -34.91 0.23 -3.52
C PRO A 1145 -35.35 0.38 -2.05
N TRP A 1146 -34.97 1.48 -1.37
CA TRP A 1146 -35.14 1.69 0.07
C TRP A 1146 -35.95 2.94 0.46
N HIS A 1147 -36.51 3.70 -0.49
CA HIS A 1147 -37.42 4.79 -0.14
C HIS A 1147 -38.82 4.24 0.22
N ILE A 1148 -38.99 3.94 1.51
CA ILE A 1148 -40.30 3.65 2.12
C ILE A 1148 -41.06 4.98 2.19
N GLU A 1149 -41.99 5.22 1.26
CA GLU A 1149 -43.02 6.23 1.46
C GLU A 1149 -43.89 5.84 2.66
N ALA A 1150 -44.15 6.82 3.52
CA ALA A 1150 -45.01 6.71 4.68
C ALA A 1150 -46.48 6.49 4.27
N ALA A 1151 -46.81 5.27 3.85
CA ALA A 1151 -48.16 4.75 3.80
C ALA A 1151 -48.09 3.29 4.27
N GLY A 1152 -48.75 3.00 5.39
CA GLY A 1152 -48.54 1.80 6.19
C GLY A 1152 -48.61 0.48 5.42
N ALA A 1153 -47.48 -0.22 5.39
CA ALA A 1153 -47.44 -1.66 5.27
C ALA A 1153 -46.33 -2.18 6.20
N VAL A 1154 -46.75 -2.82 7.30
CA VAL A 1154 -45.87 -3.56 8.20
C VAL A 1154 -45.48 -4.85 7.47
N PHE A 1155 -44.19 -5.03 7.16
CA PHE A 1155 -43.67 -6.34 6.76
C PHE A 1155 -43.23 -7.13 8.00
N PRO A 1156 -43.71 -8.37 8.20
CA PRO A 1156 -43.29 -9.20 9.31
C PRO A 1156 -41.96 -9.87 8.96
N PHE A 1157 -40.89 -9.51 9.67
CA PHE A 1157 -39.78 -10.43 9.83
C PHE A 1157 -40.13 -11.37 10.99
N ASN A 1158 -40.22 -12.67 10.71
CA ASN A 1158 -40.04 -13.69 11.74
C ASN A 1158 -39.09 -14.76 11.23
N GLU A 1159 -38.21 -15.13 12.15
CA GLU A 1159 -37.25 -16.23 12.12
C GLU A 1159 -37.90 -17.59 11.76
N ASP A 1160 -37.07 -18.45 11.17
CA ASP A 1160 -37.11 -19.92 11.25
C ASP A 1160 -38.45 -20.66 11.07
N LYS A 1161 -38.63 -21.30 9.91
CA LYS A 1161 -38.79 -22.77 9.78
C LYS A 1161 -39.18 -23.22 8.36
N ALA A 1162 -38.63 -24.37 8.00
CA ALA A 1162 -38.97 -25.18 6.83
C ALA A 1162 -40.46 -25.54 6.72
N SER A 1163 -41.00 -25.56 5.49
CA SER A 1163 -41.78 -26.67 4.91
C SER A 1163 -42.48 -26.27 3.60
N ASP A 1164 -42.17 -27.04 2.55
CA ASP A 1164 -43.02 -27.65 1.51
C ASP A 1164 -44.23 -26.91 0.88
N GLY A 1165 -44.24 -26.89 -0.46
CA GLY A 1165 -45.44 -27.17 -1.28
C GLY A 1165 -46.28 -26.00 -1.83
N GLY A 1166 -46.14 -25.72 -3.14
CA GLY A 1166 -47.23 -25.10 -3.93
C GLY A 1166 -46.79 -24.22 -5.10
N VAL A 1167 -46.44 -24.81 -6.26
CA VAL A 1167 -46.13 -24.06 -7.49
C VAL A 1167 -47.41 -23.83 -8.31
N ASP A 1168 -47.66 -22.56 -8.61
CA ASP A 1168 -48.81 -22.05 -9.37
C ASP A 1168 -48.74 -22.48 -10.86
N ARG A 1169 -49.82 -23.10 -11.36
CA ARG A 1169 -49.85 -23.93 -12.56
C ARG A 1169 -49.85 -23.15 -13.90
N ASN A 1170 -49.72 -21.83 -13.85
CA ASN A 1170 -49.82 -20.95 -15.02
C ASN A 1170 -48.45 -20.47 -15.56
N SER A 1171 -47.36 -20.57 -14.77
CA SER A 1171 -46.02 -20.17 -15.20
C SER A 1171 -45.31 -21.22 -16.06
N ALA A 1172 -45.58 -22.50 -15.83
CA ALA A 1172 -44.98 -23.62 -16.57
C ALA A 1172 -45.44 -23.67 -18.04
N ILE A 1173 -46.66 -23.24 -18.34
CA ILE A 1173 -47.22 -23.25 -19.71
C ILE A 1173 -46.54 -22.17 -20.57
N ILE A 1174 -46.30 -20.99 -19.99
CA ILE A 1174 -45.66 -19.87 -20.69
C ILE A 1174 -44.18 -20.17 -20.96
N GLY A 1175 -43.47 -20.75 -19.97
CA GLY A 1175 -42.08 -21.20 -20.16
C GLY A 1175 -41.94 -22.31 -21.21
N GLY A 1176 -42.90 -23.24 -21.28
CA GLY A 1176 -42.93 -24.30 -22.28
C GLY A 1176 -43.08 -23.78 -23.72
N ILE A 1177 -43.94 -22.79 -23.93
CA ILE A 1177 -44.15 -22.18 -25.26
C ILE A 1177 -42.89 -21.44 -25.72
N ILE A 1178 -42.25 -20.67 -24.84
CA ILE A 1178 -41.02 -19.94 -25.16
C ILE A 1178 -39.88 -20.90 -25.52
N SER A 1179 -39.72 -21.99 -24.75
CA SER A 1179 -38.71 -23.02 -25.02
C SER A 1179 -38.93 -23.71 -26.38
N MET A 1180 -40.20 -24.00 -26.74
CA MET A 1180 -40.51 -24.63 -28.02
C MET A 1180 -40.18 -23.72 -29.22
N VAL A 1181 -40.47 -22.42 -29.11
CA VAL A 1181 -40.14 -21.44 -30.16
C VAL A 1181 -38.62 -21.34 -30.34
N ILE A 1182 -37.84 -21.24 -29.26
CA ILE A 1182 -36.37 -21.19 -29.34
C ILE A 1182 -35.81 -22.45 -30.00
N PHE A 1183 -36.35 -23.63 -29.64
CA PHE A 1183 -35.90 -24.89 -30.22
C PHE A 1183 -36.19 -24.99 -31.72
N THR A 1184 -37.34 -24.49 -32.18
CA THR A 1184 -37.66 -24.47 -33.61
C THR A 1184 -36.74 -23.54 -34.41
N VAL A 1185 -36.39 -22.37 -33.86
CA VAL A 1185 -35.44 -21.43 -34.49
C VAL A 1185 -34.04 -22.05 -34.60
N LEU A 1186 -33.58 -22.73 -33.55
CA LEU A 1186 -32.30 -23.44 -33.57
C LEU A 1186 -32.28 -24.59 -34.60
N CYS A 1187 -33.37 -25.34 -34.72
CA CYS A 1187 -33.47 -26.40 -35.74
C CYS A 1187 -33.42 -25.83 -37.17
N ILE A 1188 -34.09 -24.70 -37.43
CA ILE A 1188 -34.04 -24.03 -38.74
C ILE A 1188 -32.62 -23.54 -39.03
N MET A 1189 -31.95 -22.93 -38.05
CA MET A 1189 -30.55 -22.49 -38.18
C MET A 1189 -29.62 -23.66 -38.52
N VAL A 1190 -29.76 -24.81 -37.86
CA VAL A 1190 -28.96 -26.01 -38.17
C VAL A 1190 -29.24 -26.50 -39.59
N PHE A 1191 -30.49 -26.49 -40.05
CA PHE A 1191 -30.82 -26.87 -41.43
C PHE A 1191 -30.27 -25.88 -42.46
N VAL A 1192 -30.31 -24.57 -42.19
CA VAL A 1192 -29.74 -23.54 -43.08
C VAL A 1192 -28.22 -23.66 -43.15
N ILE A 1193 -27.54 -23.84 -42.01
CA ILE A 1193 -26.09 -24.07 -41.95
C ILE A 1193 -25.72 -25.32 -42.74
N ARG A 1194 -26.46 -26.43 -42.55
CA ARG A 1194 -26.22 -27.69 -43.25
C ARG A 1194 -26.53 -27.63 -44.74
N HIS A 1195 -27.45 -26.75 -45.16
CA HIS A 1195 -27.74 -26.45 -46.56
C HIS A 1195 -26.67 -25.55 -47.20
N MET A 1196 -26.17 -24.55 -46.47
CA MET A 1196 -25.08 -23.68 -46.92
C MET A 1196 -23.77 -24.43 -47.15
N PHE A 1197 -23.48 -25.47 -46.36
CA PHE A 1197 -22.27 -26.27 -46.51
C PHE A 1197 -22.34 -27.36 -47.59
N ARG A 1198 -23.47 -27.52 -48.31
CA ARG A 1198 -23.65 -28.63 -49.27
C ARG A 1198 -23.40 -28.25 -50.74
N HIS A 1199 -23.13 -26.98 -51.07
CA HIS A 1199 -22.77 -26.57 -52.44
C HIS A 1199 -21.67 -25.49 -52.47
N LYS A 1200 -20.64 -25.76 -53.29
CA LYS A 1200 -19.41 -24.98 -53.60
C LYS A 1200 -18.25 -25.30 -52.64
N GLY A 1201 -17.10 -25.85 -53.05
CA GLY A 1201 -16.46 -25.91 -54.36
C GLY A 1201 -15.41 -24.79 -54.51
N SER A 1202 -14.16 -25.10 -54.14
CA SER A 1202 -12.86 -24.49 -54.50
C SER A 1202 -12.73 -22.96 -54.47
N TYR A 1203 -11.84 -22.42 -53.62
CA TYR A 1203 -10.60 -21.72 -54.03
C TYR A 1203 -9.69 -21.47 -52.82
N HIS A 1204 -8.39 -21.72 -53.03
CA HIS A 1204 -7.26 -21.50 -52.13
C HIS A 1204 -6.93 -20.00 -51.96
N THR A 1205 -6.64 -19.58 -50.73
CA THR A 1205 -5.51 -18.68 -50.44
C THR A 1205 -4.86 -19.10 -49.12
N ASN A 1206 -3.53 -19.20 -49.16
CA ASN A 1206 -2.67 -19.68 -48.10
C ASN A 1206 -2.63 -18.70 -46.92
N GLU A 1207 -2.87 -19.21 -45.71
CA GLU A 1207 -2.29 -18.66 -44.49
C GLU A 1207 -2.04 -19.80 -43.50
N ALA A 1208 -0.84 -19.77 -42.90
CA ALA A 1208 -0.22 -20.89 -42.23
C ALA A 1208 -0.85 -21.18 -40.86
N LYS A 1209 -1.31 -22.42 -40.68
CA LYS A 1209 -1.54 -23.01 -39.36
C LYS A 1209 -0.18 -23.38 -38.76
N GLY A 1210 0.27 -22.59 -37.80
CA GLY A 1210 1.49 -22.86 -37.04
C GLY A 1210 1.71 -21.84 -35.93
N ALA A 1211 0.70 -21.64 -35.07
CA ALA A 1211 0.81 -20.71 -33.93
C ALA A 1211 -0.06 -21.13 -32.73
N GLU A 1212 -0.24 -22.42 -32.49
CA GLU A 1212 -0.96 -22.90 -31.30
C GLU A 1212 -0.11 -23.80 -30.37
N SER A 1213 1.22 -23.82 -30.53
CA SER A 1213 2.08 -24.64 -29.67
C SER A 1213 3.44 -24.03 -29.34
N ALA A 1214 3.54 -22.71 -29.19
CA ALA A 1214 4.78 -22.04 -28.75
C ALA A 1214 4.53 -21.17 -27.51
N ASP A 1215 5.22 -21.47 -26.41
CA ASP A 1215 4.96 -20.90 -25.08
C ASP A 1215 5.54 -19.48 -24.86
N CYS A 1216 6.32 -18.91 -25.79
CA CYS A 1216 6.90 -17.56 -25.67
C CYS A 1216 7.12 -16.87 -27.03
N ALA A 1217 7.06 -15.52 -27.04
CA ALA A 1217 7.20 -14.69 -28.25
C ALA A 1217 8.55 -14.81 -28.97
N ASP A 1218 9.63 -15.14 -28.24
CA ASP A 1218 10.96 -15.32 -28.82
C ASP A 1218 11.12 -16.65 -29.59
N ALA A 1219 10.28 -17.64 -29.31
CA ALA A 1219 10.25 -18.92 -30.03
C ALA A 1219 9.56 -18.81 -31.40
N ALA A 1220 8.66 -17.84 -31.58
CA ALA A 1220 7.97 -17.59 -32.85
C ALA A 1220 8.89 -16.93 -33.90
N ILE A 1221 9.98 -16.28 -33.47
CA ILE A 1221 10.90 -15.54 -34.35
C ILE A 1221 11.97 -16.46 -34.93
N ILE A 1222 12.41 -17.48 -34.19
CA ILE A 1222 13.44 -18.44 -34.65
C ILE A 1222 12.91 -19.39 -35.74
N VAL A 1223 11.60 -19.60 -35.81
CA VAL A 1223 10.96 -20.50 -36.79
C VAL A 1223 10.74 -19.84 -38.16
N ASN A 1224 10.99 -18.52 -38.29
CA ASN A 1224 10.70 -17.75 -39.50
C ASN A 1224 11.94 -17.28 -40.28
N ASP A 1225 13.14 -17.80 -40.00
CA ASP A 1225 14.34 -17.48 -40.79
C ASP A 1225 14.41 -18.37 -42.06
N PRO A 1226 14.39 -17.82 -43.29
CA PRO A 1226 14.38 -18.60 -44.53
C PRO A 1226 15.72 -19.25 -44.91
N ALA A 1227 16.77 -19.15 -44.08
CA ALA A 1227 18.13 -19.44 -44.51
C ALA A 1227 18.62 -20.90 -44.38
N PHE A 1228 17.81 -21.86 -43.94
CA PHE A 1228 18.26 -23.27 -43.83
C PHE A 1228 17.19 -24.28 -44.24
N THR A 1229 17.13 -24.57 -45.55
CA THR A 1229 16.50 -25.80 -46.07
C THR A 1229 17.42 -26.45 -47.11
N GLU A 1230 18.11 -27.52 -46.72
CA GLU A 1230 18.53 -28.64 -47.58
C GLU A 1230 18.61 -29.88 -46.66
N THR A 1231 17.56 -30.70 -46.58
CA THR A 1231 17.20 -31.86 -47.42
C THR A 1231 17.70 -33.19 -46.85
N ILE A 1232 16.85 -34.22 -47.03
CA ILE A 1232 17.10 -35.68 -47.06
C ILE A 1232 17.19 -36.33 -45.67
N ASP A 1233 16.53 -37.45 -45.35
CA ASP A 1233 15.41 -38.25 -45.87
C ASP A 1233 15.22 -39.36 -44.81
N GLU A 1234 14.06 -39.99 -44.84
CA GLU A 1234 13.55 -41.01 -43.94
C GLU A 1234 14.52 -42.19 -43.64
N SER A 1235 14.47 -42.73 -42.42
CA SER A 1235 13.93 -44.10 -42.24
C SER A 1235 13.98 -44.63 -40.79
N LYS A 1236 12.83 -45.22 -40.43
CA LYS A 1236 12.60 -46.40 -39.58
C LYS A 1236 12.67 -46.29 -38.04
N LYS A 1237 11.45 -46.22 -37.49
CA LYS A 1237 10.83 -47.15 -36.50
C LYS A 1237 11.78 -48.14 -35.79
N GLU A 1238 11.72 -48.18 -34.45
CA GLU A 1238 11.05 -49.25 -33.67
C GLU A 1238 10.99 -48.92 -32.16
N TRP A 1239 10.14 -49.65 -31.44
CA TRP A 1239 9.37 -49.25 -30.24
C TRP A 1239 9.85 -49.85 -28.90
N PHE A 1240 9.20 -49.33 -27.83
CA PHE A 1240 9.01 -49.79 -26.43
C PHE A 1240 10.10 -49.35 -25.43
N ILE A 1241 9.80 -48.70 -24.30
CA ILE A 1241 8.58 -48.54 -23.48
C ILE A 1241 8.42 -47.06 -23.08
#